data_AF-A0A815J9H6-F1
#
_entry.id   AF-A0A815J9H6-F1
#
_cell.length_a   1.000
_cell.length_b   1.000
_cell.length_c   1.000
_cell.angle_alpha   90.00
_cell.angle_beta   90.00
_cell.angle_gamma   90.00
#
_symmetry.space_group_name_H-M   'P 1'
#
loop_
_entity.id
_entity.type
_entity.pdbx_description
1 polymer ?
#
loop_
_entity_poly.entity_id
_entity_poly.type
_entity_poly.pdbx_seq_one_letter_code
_entity_poly.pdbx_strand_id
1 'polypeptide(L)'
;MSSLKEYFLNLNLFAPSSDSNEQENDQQRLWNIIGTRIYIILIIFILFIIGLILLLLEQTTMVTIPNPTKDQFERLPINAKCSCSHISIPYEKFMSVKPSFHQVCSSDFITDRWLNAIASRANTTYFAFRDFRRFGNAQFQALAAYCRLSESYTNQSVSVILQNTLLSSQILSEAYLRSLINTTIEQFKLKTPNTFNLQLKLIIEMIIASNLIPAVQTSIYFTQINEQLILFEHRYRRTNDSTCLCKLNNCDQIESGIVNMFRRPSIGDTMNSLTWSIPGMSTGCFPGFTLLSSTLECFYNQTCVNKLITYFPTSDNFSAMIINNKSLYKPTSTVQSIIDELMIENWTMNIFYDKYYSECAPSSCTYLKITRRDFVHVLKKLISLLSSLTLILGLIIPFVIGFVMKRRDRTPKSRISFKNRLYQFKENIQKKLIELNIFKQSSNTDRQTKFQRYATRLYIFLLIGSMIIITIYVFLQKSIQSKTIFYPTESQFSQLQEKYPRSLSCPCSSILISYSNFTTIQPQYHQLCQSDLISERWINYMKGSIEGKSLLTFDYRIISTAYFQLLSLLCEQAKETIANALDIFLRTELVSSQALAKESFKNLIDSSIEDWKLTTTNTFKRTIRLIQQIYQGNQLISDLYTNYIMVDGNSEIYLSSQTHQGCNCILSSSCDSTVEIYRTNRGGGLYFEDPYPVSNIFYGCYSIQSLFGSTLECFYNLSCMLTVDEYIRSLVSFNFSALDQNLNQPNETITMITDQLMVDKWLSNISFSSYYEKCLPLSCTYQYNDRNNLFISITTIISIFGGLSLALKLLIMISLKFIDKVCSNNFFHLISFNFIKQIFICHTENQIIHRLHVILVIGILTTLCMFSTFTPRVITIQANKPSLKIYKDLYKEHNDTLECPCSKLSMKYKSFLTLTTRFHEMCSSEFITDRWLSYLYEKRDNDKRHSPYDFYNSAVGQFKLLLSFCNLSNETVSESILQLGTTDLINNQLLSEYILNNRIQMFINEFQQTISQPFANSISLIRETISSNMFMTLYLSNWELERVDPALQELVIHVFPLNYNGCSCSSSSECVSSSRGMLIGCYPLESIFQTTLECFYNQSCIDSTNNFKSINISSLETSRFLLTQTIESVVNELMLEEFKFEINYTNYFDQCSPALCIYSYVDKRNATEGILILIGLYGGLVIICRLIAIIIVKAMCRTNNRINPTTNVS
;
A
#
# COMPACT_ATOMS: atom_id res chain seq x y z
N MET A 1 -72.65 -32.18 4.45
CA MET A 1 -71.83 -32.74 3.35
C MET A 1 -72.67 -33.33 2.20
N SER A 2 -73.83 -33.97 2.45
CA SER A 2 -74.67 -34.58 1.40
C SER A 2 -75.15 -33.59 0.31
N SER A 3 -75.64 -32.40 0.67
CA SER A 3 -76.12 -31.41 -0.32
C SER A 3 -75.02 -30.79 -1.20
N LEU A 4 -73.76 -30.78 -0.72
CA LEU A 4 -72.62 -30.29 -1.49
C LEU A 4 -72.14 -31.36 -2.48
N LYS A 5 -72.14 -32.62 -2.05
CA LYS A 5 -71.90 -33.79 -2.89
C LYS A 5 -72.96 -33.91 -4.00
N GLU A 6 -74.22 -33.68 -3.67
CA GLU A 6 -75.34 -33.66 -4.63
C GLU A 6 -75.24 -32.51 -5.65
N TYR A 7 -74.82 -31.32 -5.20
CA TYR A 7 -74.54 -30.19 -6.08
C TYR A 7 -73.41 -30.47 -7.08
N PHE A 8 -72.30 -31.06 -6.63
CA PHE A 8 -71.20 -31.44 -7.52
C PHE A 8 -71.54 -32.65 -8.41
N LEU A 9 -72.39 -33.58 -7.96
CA LEU A 9 -72.86 -34.72 -8.74
C LEU A 9 -73.73 -34.29 -9.93
N ASN A 10 -74.55 -33.25 -9.74
CA ASN A 10 -75.45 -32.69 -10.74
C ASN A 10 -74.87 -31.46 -11.48
N LEU A 11 -73.61 -31.08 -11.22
CA LEU A 11 -72.99 -29.91 -11.82
C LEU A 11 -72.80 -30.14 -13.33
N ASN A 12 -73.48 -29.34 -14.13
CA ASN A 12 -73.35 -29.31 -15.57
C ASN A 12 -72.97 -27.90 -16.02
N LEU A 13 -71.68 -27.65 -16.26
CA LEU A 13 -71.15 -26.36 -16.72
C LEU A 13 -71.49 -26.05 -18.18
N PHE A 14 -71.97 -27.03 -18.95
CA PHE A 14 -72.22 -26.92 -20.39
C PHE A 14 -73.71 -27.03 -20.76
N ALA A 15 -74.63 -26.87 -19.80
CA ALA A 15 -76.07 -26.88 -20.07
C ALA A 15 -76.51 -25.68 -20.95
N PRO A 16 -77.36 -25.88 -21.98
CA PRO A 16 -77.86 -24.79 -22.82
C PRO A 16 -78.82 -23.87 -22.05
N SER A 17 -78.63 -22.56 -22.19
CA SER A 17 -79.45 -21.54 -21.52
C SER A 17 -80.67 -21.16 -22.37
N SER A 18 -81.76 -21.91 -22.29
CA SER A 18 -83.07 -21.45 -22.71
C SER A 18 -84.18 -22.24 -22.01
N ASP A 19 -84.97 -21.55 -21.18
CA ASP A 19 -86.28 -22.00 -20.71
C ASP A 19 -87.24 -22.06 -21.91
N SER A 20 -87.15 -23.14 -22.68
CA SER A 20 -88.18 -23.52 -23.65
C SER A 20 -88.31 -25.03 -23.61
N ASN A 21 -89.47 -25.49 -23.10
CA ASN A 21 -89.89 -26.87 -23.10
C ASN A 21 -89.70 -27.52 -24.48
N GLU A 22 -88.70 -28.39 -24.62
CA GLU A 22 -88.65 -29.44 -25.64
C GLU A 22 -87.63 -30.50 -25.21
N GLN A 23 -87.96 -31.78 -25.43
CA GLN A 23 -87.26 -32.97 -24.93
C GLN A 23 -85.74 -32.90 -25.16
N GLU A 24 -84.98 -32.61 -24.10
CA GLU A 24 -83.52 -32.71 -24.09
C GLU A 24 -83.15 -34.21 -24.13
N ASN A 25 -82.46 -34.64 -25.17
CA ASN A 25 -82.01 -36.03 -25.30
C ASN A 25 -81.12 -36.39 -24.10
N ASP A 26 -81.52 -37.35 -23.24
CA ASP A 26 -80.82 -37.72 -22.00
C ASP A 26 -79.32 -38.02 -22.23
N GLN A 27 -78.99 -38.46 -23.45
CA GLN A 27 -77.61 -38.66 -23.91
C GLN A 27 -76.79 -37.36 -23.92
N GLN A 28 -77.34 -36.25 -24.40
CA GLN A 28 -76.67 -34.93 -24.46
C GLN A 28 -76.36 -34.42 -23.05
N ARG A 29 -77.30 -34.59 -22.12
CA ARG A 29 -77.16 -34.21 -20.72
C ARG A 29 -76.04 -34.99 -20.02
N LEU A 30 -75.94 -36.29 -20.26
CA LEU A 30 -74.87 -37.14 -19.71
C LEU A 30 -73.48 -36.73 -20.24
N TRP A 31 -73.35 -36.45 -21.54
CA TRP A 31 -72.08 -35.99 -22.14
C TRP A 31 -71.65 -34.60 -21.64
N ASN A 32 -72.60 -33.69 -21.40
CA ASN A 32 -72.32 -32.39 -20.82
C ASN A 32 -71.83 -32.48 -19.36
N ILE A 33 -72.37 -33.44 -18.57
CA ILE A 33 -71.89 -33.75 -17.22
C ILE A 33 -70.49 -34.38 -17.25
N ILE A 34 -70.23 -35.33 -18.15
CA ILE A 34 -68.89 -35.92 -18.34
C ILE A 34 -67.88 -34.85 -18.76
N GLY A 35 -68.27 -33.96 -19.67
CA GLY A 35 -67.46 -32.82 -20.08
C GLY A 35 -67.12 -31.88 -18.93
N THR A 36 -68.10 -31.61 -18.07
CA THR A 36 -67.92 -30.80 -16.85
C THR A 36 -66.90 -31.43 -15.90
N ARG A 37 -66.90 -32.76 -15.75
CA ARG A 37 -65.94 -33.48 -14.89
C ARG A 37 -64.52 -33.46 -15.47
N ILE A 38 -64.39 -33.71 -16.78
CA ILE A 38 -63.10 -33.63 -17.49
C ILE A 38 -62.52 -32.22 -17.38
N TYR A 39 -63.37 -31.19 -17.55
CA TYR A 39 -63.00 -29.79 -17.38
C TYR A 39 -62.43 -29.50 -15.99
N ILE A 40 -63.11 -29.92 -14.93
CA ILE A 40 -62.67 -29.68 -13.54
C ILE A 40 -61.36 -30.42 -13.24
N ILE A 41 -61.23 -31.69 -13.65
CA ILE A 41 -60.03 -32.50 -13.40
C ILE A 41 -58.82 -31.91 -14.14
N LEU A 42 -58.96 -31.53 -15.41
CA LEU A 42 -57.89 -30.93 -16.19
C LEU A 42 -57.42 -29.60 -15.60
N ILE A 43 -58.35 -28.75 -15.13
CA ILE A 43 -58.00 -27.49 -14.47
C ILE A 43 -57.17 -27.73 -13.22
N ILE A 44 -57.62 -28.62 -12.34
CA ILE A 44 -56.92 -28.93 -11.08
C ILE A 44 -55.54 -29.52 -11.37
N PHE A 45 -55.44 -30.45 -12.32
CA PHE A 45 -54.19 -31.11 -12.69
C PHE A 45 -53.16 -30.14 -13.28
N ILE A 46 -53.57 -29.27 -14.21
CA ILE A 46 -52.69 -28.28 -14.83
C ILE A 46 -52.20 -27.26 -13.79
N LEU A 47 -53.08 -26.79 -12.91
CA LEU A 47 -52.70 -25.86 -11.83
C LEU A 47 -51.76 -26.50 -10.81
N PHE A 48 -51.97 -27.78 -10.49
CA PHE A 48 -51.09 -28.53 -9.58
C PHE A 48 -49.68 -28.68 -10.17
N ILE A 49 -49.57 -29.11 -11.43
CA ILE A 49 -48.27 -29.26 -12.11
C ILE A 49 -47.52 -27.92 -12.19
N ILE A 50 -48.20 -26.86 -12.62
CA ILE A 50 -47.59 -25.53 -12.73
C ILE A 50 -47.18 -25.02 -11.35
N GLY A 51 -48.00 -25.23 -10.31
CA GLY A 51 -47.68 -24.87 -8.94
C GLY A 51 -46.42 -25.58 -8.43
N LEU A 52 -46.30 -26.88 -8.71
CA LEU A 52 -45.17 -27.71 -8.30
C LEU A 52 -43.88 -27.29 -9.02
N ILE A 53 -43.95 -27.00 -10.33
CA ILE A 53 -42.82 -26.45 -11.11
C ILE A 53 -42.38 -25.08 -10.56
N LEU A 54 -43.33 -24.21 -10.21
CA LEU A 54 -43.03 -22.88 -9.66
C LEU A 54 -42.42 -22.93 -8.25
N LEU A 55 -42.75 -23.95 -7.45
CA LEU A 55 -42.20 -24.20 -6.12
C LEU A 55 -40.77 -24.76 -6.14
N LEU A 56 -40.43 -25.52 -7.19
CA LEU A 56 -39.11 -26.14 -7.37
C LEU A 56 -38.07 -25.21 -8.03
N LEU A 57 -38.49 -24.07 -8.57
CA LEU A 57 -37.58 -23.09 -9.17
C LEU A 57 -36.86 -22.28 -8.08
N GLU A 58 -35.55 -22.44 -8.01
CA GLU A 58 -34.68 -21.66 -7.12
C GLU A 58 -34.51 -20.22 -7.64
N GLN A 59 -34.40 -19.28 -6.71
CA GLN A 59 -34.12 -17.88 -7.01
C GLN A 59 -32.98 -17.37 -6.15
N THR A 60 -32.04 -16.68 -6.77
CA THR A 60 -30.98 -15.94 -6.07
C THR A 60 -31.50 -14.56 -5.68
N THR A 61 -31.51 -14.26 -4.39
CA THR A 61 -31.86 -12.95 -3.85
C THR A 61 -30.65 -12.33 -3.16
N MET A 62 -30.28 -11.10 -3.55
CA MET A 62 -29.32 -10.30 -2.81
C MET A 62 -29.96 -9.83 -1.51
N VAL A 63 -29.32 -10.12 -0.37
CA VAL A 63 -29.73 -9.64 0.95
C VAL A 63 -28.73 -8.57 1.38
N THR A 64 -29.22 -7.38 1.70
CA THR A 64 -28.42 -6.26 2.22
C THR A 64 -28.73 -6.04 3.70
N ILE A 65 -27.70 -6.06 4.54
CA ILE A 65 -27.80 -5.72 5.96
C ILE A 65 -27.12 -4.36 6.17
N PRO A 66 -27.86 -3.30 6.47
CA PRO A 66 -27.28 -2.00 6.81
C PRO A 66 -26.66 -2.04 8.22
N ASN A 67 -25.49 -1.43 8.39
CA ASN A 67 -24.79 -1.24 9.67
C ASN A 67 -24.76 -2.50 10.58
N PRO A 68 -24.16 -3.61 10.13
CA PRO A 68 -24.12 -4.85 10.90
C PRO A 68 -23.28 -4.70 12.17
N THR A 69 -23.77 -5.27 13.26
CA THR A 69 -22.98 -5.51 14.49
C THR A 69 -21.94 -6.60 14.24
N LYS A 70 -20.87 -6.64 15.05
CA LYS A 70 -19.81 -7.66 14.97
C LYS A 70 -20.37 -9.09 14.97
N ASP A 71 -21.26 -9.40 15.92
CA ASP A 71 -21.92 -10.70 16.02
C ASP A 71 -22.75 -11.05 14.77
N GLN A 72 -23.35 -10.06 14.12
CA GLN A 72 -24.08 -10.27 12.87
C GLN A 72 -23.13 -10.57 11.72
N PHE A 73 -22.01 -9.85 11.61
CA PHE A 73 -20.98 -10.08 10.60
C PHE A 73 -20.38 -11.48 10.69
N GLU A 74 -20.00 -11.93 11.89
CA GLU A 74 -19.40 -13.25 12.11
C GLU A 74 -20.33 -14.41 11.73
N ARG A 75 -21.64 -14.18 11.70
CA ARG A 75 -22.65 -15.17 11.30
C ARG A 75 -22.95 -15.16 9.79
N LEU A 76 -22.34 -14.25 9.02
CA LEU A 76 -22.58 -14.16 7.58
C LEU A 76 -21.85 -15.25 6.80
N PRO A 77 -22.40 -15.69 5.66
CA PRO A 77 -21.70 -16.61 4.77
C PRO A 77 -20.45 -15.97 4.17
N ILE A 78 -19.45 -16.79 3.84
CA ILE A 78 -18.10 -16.37 3.37
C ILE A 78 -18.14 -15.45 2.14
N ASN A 79 -19.20 -15.51 1.33
CA ASN A 79 -19.38 -14.66 0.15
C ASN A 79 -20.01 -13.28 0.45
N ALA A 80 -20.20 -12.92 1.72
CA ALA A 80 -20.73 -11.62 2.11
C ALA A 80 -19.70 -10.51 1.86
N LYS A 81 -20.09 -9.51 1.07
CA LYS A 81 -19.30 -8.30 0.80
C LYS A 81 -19.79 -7.18 1.70
N CYS A 82 -18.95 -6.78 2.63
CA CYS A 82 -19.25 -5.78 3.65
C CYS A 82 -18.37 -4.56 3.47
N SER A 83 -18.92 -3.45 2.99
CA SER A 83 -18.14 -2.24 2.72
C SER A 83 -17.84 -1.50 4.01
N CYS A 84 -16.57 -1.15 4.26
CA CYS A 84 -16.21 -0.26 5.36
C CYS A 84 -16.71 1.17 5.08
N SER A 85 -17.09 1.90 6.12
CA SER A 85 -17.31 3.35 6.01
C SER A 85 -15.98 4.10 5.90
N HIS A 86 -14.94 3.60 6.57
CA HIS A 86 -13.58 4.11 6.51
C HIS A 86 -12.68 3.09 5.81
N ILE A 87 -12.16 3.43 4.62
CA ILE A 87 -11.36 2.52 3.78
C ILE A 87 -9.89 2.47 4.25
N SER A 88 -9.43 3.49 4.96
CA SER A 88 -8.06 3.63 5.45
C SER A 88 -8.09 3.68 6.97
N ILE A 89 -7.47 2.70 7.63
CA ILE A 89 -7.45 2.59 9.09
C ILE A 89 -5.98 2.53 9.55
N PRO A 90 -5.47 3.55 10.25
CA PRO A 90 -4.11 3.53 10.79
C PRO A 90 -3.90 2.36 11.75
N TYR A 91 -2.75 1.68 11.64
CA TYR A 91 -2.43 0.55 12.51
C TYR A 91 -2.45 0.93 14.00
N GLU A 92 -2.04 2.15 14.36
CA GLU A 92 -2.09 2.68 15.73
C GLU A 92 -3.46 2.58 16.41
N LYS A 93 -4.57 2.55 15.64
CA LYS A 93 -5.92 2.47 16.21
C LYS A 93 -6.24 1.09 16.78
N PHE A 94 -5.62 0.03 16.25
CA PHE A 94 -5.95 -1.35 16.59
C PHE A 94 -4.74 -2.25 16.86
N MET A 95 -3.52 -1.74 16.79
CA MET A 95 -2.27 -2.46 17.05
C MET A 95 -1.38 -1.69 18.01
N SER A 96 -0.59 -2.41 18.82
CA SER A 96 0.51 -1.84 19.60
C SER A 96 1.75 -2.71 19.46
N VAL A 97 2.91 -2.06 19.34
CA VAL A 97 4.23 -2.70 19.26
C VAL A 97 5.14 -2.01 20.27
N LYS A 98 5.82 -2.79 21.13
CA LYS A 98 6.78 -2.28 22.12
C LYS A 98 8.05 -3.14 22.12
N PRO A 99 9.22 -2.60 21.80
CA PRO A 99 10.49 -3.31 21.96
C PRO A 99 10.93 -3.31 23.44
N SER A 100 11.66 -4.34 23.84
CA SER A 100 12.46 -4.36 25.08
C SER A 100 13.93 -4.39 24.70
N PHE A 101 14.72 -3.45 25.18
CA PHE A 101 16.15 -3.38 24.89
C PHE A 101 16.99 -4.22 25.86
N HIS A 102 18.20 -4.55 25.44
CA HIS A 102 19.20 -5.27 26.21
C HIS A 102 19.60 -4.47 27.45
N GLN A 103 19.84 -5.17 28.57
CA GLN A 103 20.07 -4.55 29.88
C GLN A 103 21.24 -3.56 29.91
N VAL A 104 22.22 -3.71 28.99
CA VAL A 104 23.36 -2.79 28.84
C VAL A 104 22.89 -1.35 28.62
N CYS A 105 21.78 -1.16 27.89
CA CYS A 105 21.20 0.15 27.60
C CYS A 105 20.45 0.77 28.78
N SER A 106 20.38 0.07 29.90
CA SER A 106 19.86 0.57 31.18
C SER A 106 20.89 0.46 32.31
N SER A 107 22.13 0.07 31.99
CA SER A 107 23.19 -0.18 32.95
C SER A 107 23.97 1.10 33.29
N ASP A 108 24.70 1.07 34.41
CA ASP A 108 25.60 2.17 34.78
C ASP A 108 26.69 2.43 33.72
N PHE A 109 27.06 1.42 32.93
CA PHE A 109 28.22 1.46 32.02
C PHE A 109 28.02 2.36 30.79
N ILE A 110 26.82 2.86 30.55
CA ILE A 110 26.56 3.84 29.48
C ILE A 110 26.23 5.24 30.01
N THR A 111 26.31 5.43 31.33
CA THR A 111 25.97 6.70 31.99
C THR A 111 27.16 7.65 32.03
N ASP A 112 26.90 8.95 32.09
CA ASP A 112 27.93 9.98 32.30
C ASP A 112 28.77 9.71 33.56
N ARG A 113 28.20 9.06 34.59
CA ARG A 113 28.96 8.67 35.79
C ARG A 113 30.10 7.71 35.46
N TRP A 114 29.81 6.68 34.66
CA TRP A 114 30.83 5.72 34.22
C TRP A 114 31.82 6.35 33.27
N LEU A 115 31.33 7.08 32.26
CA LEU A 115 32.17 7.75 31.26
C LEU A 115 33.14 8.73 31.96
N ASN A 116 32.66 9.56 32.89
CA ASN A 116 33.52 10.48 33.64
C ASN A 116 34.52 9.76 34.57
N ALA A 117 34.15 8.61 35.14
CA ALA A 117 35.05 7.82 35.99
C ALA A 117 36.24 7.26 35.20
N ILE A 118 36.01 6.78 33.98
CA ILE A 118 37.07 6.23 33.11
C ILE A 118 37.78 7.31 32.28
N ALA A 119 37.15 8.47 32.07
CA ALA A 119 37.72 9.62 31.36
C ALA A 119 38.66 10.49 32.20
N SER A 120 39.03 10.07 33.42
CA SER A 120 39.77 10.89 34.40
C SER A 120 40.92 11.70 33.79
N ARG A 121 41.22 12.90 34.34
CA ARG A 121 42.23 13.90 33.88
C ARG A 121 43.64 13.40 33.48
N ALA A 122 43.94 12.12 33.59
CA ALA A 122 45.17 11.54 33.10
C ALA A 122 45.07 11.33 31.57
N ASN A 123 45.67 12.25 30.80
CA ASN A 123 46.79 11.87 29.95
C ASN A 123 46.59 10.55 29.16
N THR A 124 45.46 10.37 28.45
CA THR A 124 45.05 9.05 27.90
C THR A 124 46.08 8.45 26.94
N THR A 125 46.78 9.33 26.22
CA THR A 125 47.87 8.99 25.30
C THR A 125 49.18 8.60 25.98
N TYR A 126 49.32 8.78 27.30
CA TYR A 126 50.50 8.35 28.06
C TYR A 126 50.53 6.85 28.31
N PHE A 127 49.36 6.22 28.31
CA PHE A 127 49.27 4.77 28.43
C PHE A 127 49.60 4.11 27.10
N ALA A 128 50.11 2.87 27.15
CA ALA A 128 50.37 2.09 25.95
C ALA A 128 49.09 1.92 25.11
N PHE A 129 49.23 1.78 23.79
CA PHE A 129 48.08 1.62 22.88
C PHE A 129 47.20 0.39 23.18
N ARG A 130 47.71 -0.61 23.92
CA ARG A 130 46.96 -1.78 24.40
C ARG A 130 46.30 -1.62 25.77
N ASP A 131 46.55 -0.50 26.45
CA ASP A 131 46.02 -0.24 27.78
C ASP A 131 44.58 0.26 27.73
N PHE A 132 43.68 -0.39 28.45
CA PHE A 132 42.27 -0.05 28.50
C PHE A 132 42.02 1.40 28.94
N ARG A 133 42.90 2.00 29.75
CA ARG A 133 42.77 3.41 30.17
C ARG A 133 42.93 4.41 29.02
N ARG A 134 43.49 4.00 27.88
CA ARG A 134 43.66 4.85 26.69
C ARG A 134 42.41 4.92 25.82
N PHE A 135 41.74 3.79 25.58
CA PHE A 135 40.64 3.68 24.61
C PHE A 135 39.31 3.20 25.22
N GLY A 136 39.30 2.74 26.48
CA GLY A 136 38.11 2.24 27.14
C GLY A 136 37.00 3.29 27.22
N ASN A 137 37.36 4.56 27.43
CA ASN A 137 36.40 5.66 27.38
C ASN A 137 35.69 5.76 26.01
N ALA A 138 36.45 5.72 24.91
CA ALA A 138 35.89 5.71 23.55
C ALA A 138 34.99 4.50 23.30
N GLN A 139 35.38 3.31 23.77
CA GLN A 139 34.55 2.10 23.65
C GLN A 139 33.22 2.23 24.40
N PHE A 140 33.22 2.77 25.62
CA PHE A 140 31.97 2.90 26.38
C PHE A 140 31.10 4.08 25.90
N GLN A 141 31.71 5.14 25.37
CA GLN A 141 30.97 6.19 24.65
C GLN A 141 30.30 5.61 23.40
N ALA A 142 31.01 4.76 22.65
CA ALA A 142 30.44 4.05 21.50
C ALA A 142 29.29 3.12 21.90
N LEU A 143 29.44 2.39 23.01
CA LEU A 143 28.38 1.54 23.54
C LEU A 143 27.12 2.35 23.91
N ALA A 144 27.29 3.49 24.56
CA ALA A 144 26.20 4.41 24.87
C ALA A 144 25.53 4.96 23.60
N ALA A 145 26.33 5.33 22.60
CA ALA A 145 25.86 5.78 21.29
C ALA A 145 25.02 4.71 20.59
N TYR A 146 25.50 3.46 20.53
CA TYR A 146 24.75 2.37 19.90
C TYR A 146 23.43 2.06 20.62
N CYS A 147 23.38 2.18 21.95
CA CYS A 147 22.12 2.10 22.69
C CYS A 147 21.13 3.21 22.30
N ARG A 148 21.58 4.48 22.30
CA ARG A 148 20.73 5.62 21.91
C ARG A 148 20.24 5.50 20.47
N LEU A 149 21.13 5.12 19.54
CA LEU A 149 20.80 4.91 18.14
C LEU A 149 19.79 3.79 17.96
N SER A 150 20.01 2.64 18.61
CA SER A 150 19.11 1.50 18.51
C SER A 150 17.72 1.83 19.04
N GLU A 151 17.64 2.52 20.17
CA GLU A 151 16.36 2.94 20.76
C GLU A 151 15.62 3.96 19.87
N SER A 152 16.33 5.02 19.45
CA SER A 152 15.75 6.07 18.60
C SER A 152 15.28 5.50 17.25
N TYR A 153 16.14 4.74 16.56
CA TYR A 153 15.83 4.13 15.28
C TYR A 153 14.66 3.16 15.37
N THR A 154 14.61 2.33 16.41
CA THR A 154 13.52 1.38 16.65
C THR A 154 12.21 2.10 16.93
N ASN A 155 12.21 3.09 17.83
CA ASN A 155 11.01 3.84 18.20
C ASN A 155 10.43 4.61 17.02
N GLN A 156 11.28 5.23 16.20
CA GLN A 156 10.87 5.89 14.96
C GLN A 156 10.32 4.89 13.95
N SER A 157 10.99 3.75 13.74
CA SER A 157 10.52 2.69 12.84
C SER A 157 9.16 2.14 13.28
N VAL A 158 8.94 1.99 14.59
CA VAL A 158 7.64 1.62 15.18
C VAL A 158 6.59 2.71 14.93
N SER A 159 6.95 3.99 15.08
CA SER A 159 6.03 5.10 14.78
C SER A 159 5.59 5.08 13.31
N VAL A 160 6.52 4.87 12.37
CA VAL A 160 6.22 4.81 10.93
C VAL A 160 5.25 3.66 10.63
N ILE A 161 5.52 2.44 11.09
CA ILE A 161 4.60 1.31 10.82
C ILE A 161 3.24 1.48 11.49
N LEU A 162 3.16 2.14 12.66
CA LEU A 162 1.89 2.40 13.33
C LEU A 162 1.07 3.50 12.64
N GLN A 163 1.73 4.47 12.00
CA GLN A 163 1.09 5.51 11.19
C GLN A 163 0.62 4.99 9.83
N ASN A 164 1.27 3.94 9.30
CA ASN A 164 0.81 3.28 8.08
C ASN A 164 -0.65 2.84 8.21
N THR A 165 -1.36 2.85 7.09
CA THR A 165 -2.78 2.56 7.06
C THR A 165 -3.08 1.23 6.40
N LEU A 166 -3.95 0.45 7.03
CA LEU A 166 -4.56 -0.70 6.39
C LEU A 166 -5.63 -0.20 5.42
N LEU A 167 -5.37 -0.35 4.12
CA LEU A 167 -6.33 -0.07 3.07
C LEU A 167 -7.25 -1.26 2.86
N SER A 168 -8.50 -1.14 3.28
CA SER A 168 -9.51 -2.15 3.01
C SER A 168 -10.86 -1.52 2.75
N SER A 169 -11.36 -1.68 1.53
CA SER A 169 -12.73 -1.28 1.18
C SER A 169 -13.77 -2.22 1.80
N GLN A 170 -13.34 -3.38 2.31
CA GLN A 170 -14.19 -4.37 2.95
C GLN A 170 -13.69 -4.75 4.34
N ILE A 171 -14.59 -5.13 5.23
CA ILE A 171 -14.17 -5.61 6.54
C ILE A 171 -13.48 -6.97 6.44
N LEU A 172 -12.33 -7.09 7.10
CA LEU A 172 -11.55 -8.33 7.13
C LEU A 172 -12.01 -9.22 8.29
N SER A 173 -12.00 -10.54 8.09
CA SER A 173 -12.23 -11.51 9.18
C SER A 173 -11.07 -11.45 10.19
N GLU A 174 -11.34 -11.80 11.46
CA GLU A 174 -10.31 -11.73 12.51
C GLU A 174 -9.09 -12.62 12.18
N ALA A 175 -9.32 -13.85 11.74
CA ALA A 175 -8.24 -14.76 11.36
C ALA A 175 -7.38 -14.18 10.23
N TYR A 176 -8.01 -13.56 9.23
CA TYR A 176 -7.30 -12.95 8.11
C TYR A 176 -6.54 -11.69 8.52
N LEU A 177 -7.15 -10.79 9.30
CA LEU A 177 -6.49 -9.59 9.81
C LEU A 177 -5.25 -9.97 10.63
N ARG A 178 -5.37 -10.98 11.51
CA ARG A 178 -4.23 -11.47 12.30
C ARG A 178 -3.13 -12.06 11.42
N SER A 179 -3.47 -12.83 10.39
CA SER A 179 -2.48 -13.38 9.46
C SER A 179 -1.76 -12.27 8.70
N LEU A 180 -2.50 -11.28 8.18
CA LEU A 180 -1.94 -10.15 7.44
C LEU A 180 -0.97 -9.35 8.33
N ILE A 181 -1.40 -8.97 9.53
CA ILE A 181 -0.58 -8.20 10.47
C ILE A 181 0.65 -9.00 10.87
N ASN A 182 0.51 -10.29 11.20
CA ASN A 182 1.66 -11.11 11.58
C ASN A 182 2.71 -11.15 10.45
N THR A 183 2.31 -11.30 9.19
CA THR A 183 3.25 -11.25 8.05
C THR A 183 3.91 -9.87 7.93
N THR A 184 3.13 -8.78 7.99
CA THR A 184 3.67 -7.41 7.93
C THR A 184 4.67 -7.15 9.07
N ILE A 185 4.39 -7.68 10.26
CA ILE A 185 5.23 -7.52 11.43
C ILE A 185 6.50 -8.36 11.36
N GLU A 186 6.45 -9.60 10.88
CA GLU A 186 7.66 -10.40 10.70
C GLU A 186 8.56 -9.79 9.62
N GLN A 187 7.98 -9.23 8.56
CA GLN A 187 8.74 -8.42 7.59
C GLN A 187 9.35 -7.17 8.24
N PHE A 188 8.61 -6.47 9.10
CA PHE A 188 9.12 -5.31 9.84
C PHE A 188 10.30 -5.68 10.75
N LYS A 189 10.18 -6.76 11.54
CA LYS A 189 11.26 -7.23 12.43
C LYS A 189 12.52 -7.62 11.68
N LEU A 190 12.39 -8.17 10.47
CA LEU A 190 13.53 -8.51 9.62
C LEU A 190 14.12 -7.28 8.93
N LYS A 191 13.27 -6.40 8.39
CA LYS A 191 13.70 -5.24 7.60
C LYS A 191 14.43 -4.20 8.45
N THR A 192 13.94 -3.94 9.66
CA THR A 192 14.41 -2.83 10.49
C THR A 192 15.89 -2.99 10.92
N PRO A 193 16.32 -4.11 11.54
CA PRO A 193 17.74 -4.32 11.87
C PRO A 193 18.62 -4.43 10.63
N ASN A 194 18.18 -5.14 9.58
CA ASN A 194 18.95 -5.29 8.34
C ASN A 194 19.26 -3.94 7.68
N THR A 195 18.30 -3.01 7.67
CA THR A 195 18.50 -1.67 7.08
C THR A 195 19.51 -0.88 7.91
N PHE A 196 19.41 -0.94 9.24
CA PHE A 196 20.35 -0.30 10.15
C PHE A 196 21.79 -0.85 9.99
N ASN A 197 21.94 -2.18 10.00
CA ASN A 197 23.25 -2.83 9.90
C ASN A 197 23.93 -2.55 8.56
N LEU A 198 23.16 -2.55 7.46
CA LEU A 198 23.69 -2.21 6.14
C LEU A 198 24.26 -0.78 6.11
N GLN A 199 23.52 0.18 6.67
CA GLN A 199 23.99 1.56 6.75
C GLN A 199 25.21 1.69 7.67
N LEU A 200 25.18 1.03 8.84
CA LEU A 200 26.28 1.06 9.81
C LEU A 200 27.55 0.46 9.20
N LYS A 201 27.45 -0.71 8.54
CA LYS A 201 28.57 -1.36 7.86
C LYS A 201 29.15 -0.46 6.78
N LEU A 202 28.32 0.12 5.90
CA LEU A 202 28.79 1.06 4.88
C LEU A 202 29.53 2.26 5.50
N ILE A 203 29.04 2.83 6.61
CA ILE A 203 29.69 3.95 7.29
C ILE A 203 31.04 3.54 7.89
N ILE A 204 31.09 2.43 8.63
CA ILE A 204 32.34 1.89 9.23
C ILE A 204 33.40 1.70 8.15
N GLU A 205 33.00 1.09 7.05
CA GLU A 205 33.87 0.72 5.96
C GLU A 205 34.39 1.96 5.20
N MET A 206 33.54 2.97 5.01
CA MET A 206 33.95 4.28 4.48
C MET A 206 34.92 5.03 5.42
N ILE A 207 34.75 4.90 6.74
CA ILE A 207 35.68 5.46 7.74
C ILE A 207 37.05 4.80 7.61
N ILE A 208 37.10 3.46 7.56
CA ILE A 208 38.35 2.69 7.43
C ILE A 208 39.07 3.10 6.16
N ALA A 209 38.36 3.15 5.03
CA ALA A 209 38.94 3.54 3.74
C ALA A 209 39.45 5.00 3.69
N SER A 210 38.96 5.88 4.55
CA SER A 210 39.42 7.27 4.64
C SER A 210 40.67 7.44 5.50
N ASN A 211 41.12 6.38 6.19
CA ASN A 211 42.24 6.38 7.12
C ASN A 211 42.21 7.54 8.13
N LEU A 212 41.05 7.77 8.74
CA LEU A 212 40.86 8.86 9.71
C LEU A 212 41.67 8.63 10.99
N ILE A 213 42.11 9.71 11.65
CA ILE A 213 42.97 9.62 12.84
C ILE A 213 42.14 9.75 14.13
N PRO A 214 42.03 8.69 14.96
CA PRO A 214 41.43 8.78 16.28
C PRO A 214 42.36 9.52 17.25
N ALA A 215 41.82 10.43 18.04
CA ALA A 215 42.58 11.26 18.96
C ALA A 215 43.20 10.49 20.12
N VAL A 216 42.66 9.31 20.46
CA VAL A 216 43.28 8.37 21.42
C VAL A 216 44.55 7.70 20.89
N GLN A 217 45.00 8.07 19.68
CA GLN A 217 46.27 7.64 19.06
C GLN A 217 46.38 6.10 18.94
N THR A 218 45.29 5.37 18.73
CA THR A 218 45.33 3.91 18.61
C THR A 218 45.86 3.45 17.25
N SER A 219 45.72 4.23 16.20
CA SER A 219 46.29 3.92 14.87
C SER A 219 47.71 4.44 14.70
N ILE A 220 47.96 5.69 15.11
CA ILE A 220 49.23 6.40 14.95
C ILE A 220 49.55 7.24 16.19
N TYR A 221 50.82 7.59 16.38
CA TYR A 221 51.27 8.53 17.41
C TYR A 221 52.17 9.62 16.82
N PHE A 222 52.15 10.80 17.46
CA PHE A 222 52.93 11.98 17.07
C PHE A 222 54.26 12.01 17.84
N THR A 223 55.36 12.29 17.15
CA THR A 223 56.68 12.49 17.79
C THR A 223 57.48 13.55 17.04
N GLN A 224 58.48 14.11 17.70
CA GLN A 224 59.43 15.06 17.10
C GLN A 224 60.83 14.45 17.04
N ILE A 225 61.43 14.42 15.84
CA ILE A 225 62.81 13.94 15.61
C ILE A 225 63.55 15.03 14.83
N ASN A 226 64.70 15.49 15.34
CA ASN A 226 65.53 16.52 14.70
C ASN A 226 64.72 17.78 14.28
N GLU A 227 63.89 18.30 15.19
CA GLU A 227 62.99 19.45 14.96
C GLU A 227 61.88 19.21 13.92
N GLN A 228 61.75 17.99 13.37
CA GLN A 228 60.67 17.63 12.45
C GLN A 228 59.59 16.82 13.16
N LEU A 229 58.33 17.20 12.94
CA LEU A 229 57.16 16.47 13.42
C LEU A 229 56.89 15.28 12.50
N ILE A 230 56.84 14.07 13.07
CA ILE A 230 56.67 12.81 12.34
C ILE A 230 55.53 12.01 12.97
N LEU A 231 54.70 11.37 12.14
CA LEU A 231 53.75 10.35 12.57
C LEU A 231 54.36 8.97 12.43
N PHE A 232 54.17 8.15 13.46
CA PHE A 232 54.52 6.74 13.43
C PHE A 232 53.26 5.89 13.56
N GLU A 233 53.19 4.85 12.75
CA GLU A 233 52.12 3.86 12.80
C GLU A 233 52.35 2.85 13.92
N HIS A 234 51.27 2.50 14.63
CA HIS A 234 51.29 1.38 15.54
C HIS A 234 51.25 0.04 14.78
N ARG A 235 52.07 -0.92 15.23
CA ARG A 235 52.11 -2.29 14.70
C ARG A 235 51.42 -3.25 15.65
N TYR A 236 50.31 -3.84 15.20
CA TYR A 236 49.54 -4.82 15.95
C TYR A 236 50.02 -6.23 15.57
N ARG A 237 50.73 -6.95 16.46
CA ARG A 237 51.17 -8.34 16.19
C ARG A 237 50.03 -9.33 16.44
N ARG A 238 49.62 -10.07 15.42
CA ARG A 238 48.64 -11.17 15.54
C ARG A 238 49.30 -12.43 16.12
N THR A 239 48.48 -13.34 16.62
CA THR A 239 48.89 -14.65 17.18
C THR A 239 49.68 -15.53 16.20
N ASN A 240 49.55 -15.30 14.89
CA ASN A 240 50.22 -16.05 13.83
C ASN A 240 51.55 -15.40 13.36
N ASP A 241 52.15 -14.53 14.16
CA ASP A 241 53.37 -13.76 13.83
C ASP A 241 53.26 -12.74 12.67
N SER A 242 52.07 -12.54 12.09
CA SER A 242 51.83 -11.45 11.14
C SER A 242 51.60 -10.11 11.83
N THR A 243 52.28 -9.06 11.37
CA THR A 243 52.05 -7.67 11.82
C THR A 243 50.91 -7.04 11.03
N CYS A 244 49.95 -6.46 11.73
CA CYS A 244 48.85 -5.68 11.18
C CYS A 244 49.15 -4.18 11.33
N LEU A 245 49.00 -3.44 10.24
CA LEU A 245 49.18 -1.99 10.15
C LEU A 245 47.82 -1.35 9.87
N CYS A 246 47.43 -0.35 10.66
CA CYS A 246 46.10 0.27 10.58
C CYS A 246 45.82 0.93 9.22
N LYS A 247 46.85 1.46 8.57
CA LYS A 247 46.79 2.03 7.22
C LYS A 247 46.48 1.01 6.13
N LEU A 248 46.78 -0.27 6.40
CA LEU A 248 46.69 -1.33 5.40
C LEU A 248 45.57 -2.32 5.70
N ASN A 249 45.18 -2.52 6.95
CA ASN A 249 44.18 -3.50 7.38
C ASN A 249 43.45 -3.02 8.64
N ASN A 250 42.19 -3.43 8.83
CA ASN A 250 41.55 -3.31 10.14
C ASN A 250 42.15 -4.35 11.11
N CYS A 251 42.69 -3.88 12.24
CA CYS A 251 43.41 -4.72 13.20
C CYS A 251 42.52 -5.02 14.41
N ASP A 252 41.59 -5.97 14.29
CA ASP A 252 40.49 -6.13 15.27
C ASP A 252 40.72 -7.12 16.42
N GLN A 253 41.91 -7.73 16.55
CA GLN A 253 42.04 -8.96 17.35
C GLN A 253 43.27 -9.00 18.25
N ILE A 254 43.42 -8.01 19.12
CA ILE A 254 44.37 -8.11 20.23
C ILE A 254 43.64 -7.90 21.55
N GLU A 255 43.94 -8.77 22.53
CA GLU A 255 43.44 -8.62 23.90
C GLU A 255 43.80 -7.25 24.49
N SER A 256 42.80 -6.60 25.07
CA SER A 256 42.90 -5.38 25.87
C SER A 256 43.18 -5.71 27.33
N GLY A 257 43.90 -4.84 28.03
CA GLY A 257 44.13 -5.02 29.45
C GLY A 257 44.77 -3.82 30.12
N ILE A 258 45.29 -4.04 31.32
CA ILE A 258 46.07 -3.05 32.06
C ILE A 258 47.56 -3.35 31.89
N VAL A 259 48.35 -2.33 31.57
CA VAL A 259 49.82 -2.42 31.44
C VAL A 259 50.48 -1.76 32.66
N ASN A 260 51.54 -2.38 33.19
CA ASN A 260 52.23 -1.92 34.41
C ASN A 260 53.13 -0.67 34.19
N MET A 261 53.21 -0.15 32.97
CA MET A 261 54.13 0.96 32.66
C MET A 261 53.46 2.32 32.78
N PHE A 262 54.01 3.15 33.66
CA PHE A 262 53.98 4.62 33.58
C PHE A 262 55.16 5.18 32.75
N ARG A 263 55.95 4.33 32.06
CA ARG A 263 57.14 4.75 31.29
C ARG A 263 56.99 4.52 29.80
N ARG A 264 57.55 5.50 29.07
CA ARG A 264 57.44 5.81 27.64
C ARG A 264 57.69 4.59 26.73
N PRO A 265 56.99 4.48 25.59
CA PRO A 265 57.42 3.58 24.53
C PRO A 265 58.78 4.07 24.00
N SER A 266 59.83 3.28 24.16
CA SER A 266 61.07 3.45 23.40
C SER A 266 60.75 3.21 21.92
N ILE A 267 61.36 3.99 21.01
CA ILE A 267 61.32 3.71 19.58
C ILE A 267 61.82 2.27 19.34
N GLY A 268 60.90 1.36 19.00
CA GLY A 268 61.20 -0.03 18.65
C GLY A 268 60.87 -1.11 19.69
N ASP A 269 60.31 -0.79 20.87
CA ASP A 269 59.99 -1.83 21.85
C ASP A 269 58.75 -2.65 21.49
N THR A 270 58.97 -3.95 21.32
CA THR A 270 57.98 -4.98 20.97
C THR A 270 57.38 -5.68 22.20
N MET A 271 57.60 -5.18 23.43
CA MET A 271 57.11 -5.83 24.65
C MET A 271 56.21 -4.92 25.49
N ASN A 272 54.89 -5.02 25.27
CA ASN A 272 53.87 -4.63 26.23
C ASN A 272 53.15 -5.89 26.71
N SER A 273 53.73 -6.59 27.69
CA SER A 273 53.03 -7.67 28.38
C SER A 273 51.89 -7.08 29.22
N LEU A 274 50.66 -7.51 28.96
CA LEU A 274 49.51 -7.13 29.81
C LEU A 274 49.75 -7.65 31.23
N THR A 275 49.67 -6.76 32.22
CA THR A 275 49.66 -7.14 33.64
C THR A 275 48.39 -7.90 33.98
N TRP A 276 47.30 -7.51 33.33
CA TRP A 276 46.00 -8.14 33.47
C TRP A 276 45.20 -7.94 32.18
N SER A 277 44.80 -9.05 31.56
CA SER A 277 43.86 -9.05 30.43
C SER A 277 42.43 -8.90 30.95
N ILE A 278 41.66 -7.98 30.37
CA ILE A 278 40.26 -7.77 30.76
C ILE A 278 39.40 -8.74 29.94
N PRO A 279 38.72 -9.71 30.59
CA PRO A 279 37.94 -10.72 29.88
C PRO A 279 36.91 -10.09 28.92
N GLY A 280 36.96 -10.50 27.66
CA GLY A 280 36.05 -10.06 26.61
C GLY A 280 36.43 -8.77 25.88
N MET A 281 37.36 -7.96 26.41
CA MET A 281 37.70 -6.68 25.79
C MET A 281 38.84 -6.80 24.77
N SER A 282 38.63 -6.18 23.61
CA SER A 282 39.61 -6.12 22.51
C SER A 282 40.12 -4.70 22.27
N THR A 283 41.25 -4.59 21.58
CA THR A 283 41.84 -3.31 21.15
C THR A 283 42.37 -3.41 19.71
N GLY A 284 42.48 -2.27 19.04
CA GLY A 284 42.79 -2.18 17.62
C GLY A 284 42.81 -0.74 17.14
N CYS A 285 42.75 -0.55 15.82
CA CYS A 285 42.91 0.76 15.18
C CYS A 285 41.87 1.78 15.61
N PHE A 286 40.61 1.35 15.69
CA PHE A 286 39.45 2.19 15.93
C PHE A 286 38.68 1.68 17.16
N PRO A 287 38.56 2.48 18.25
CA PRO A 287 37.93 2.02 19.49
C PRO A 287 36.48 1.55 19.30
N GLY A 288 35.67 2.30 18.55
CA GLY A 288 34.27 1.94 18.29
C GLY A 288 34.14 0.62 17.53
N PHE A 289 35.03 0.33 16.59
CA PHE A 289 34.97 -0.90 15.80
C PHE A 289 35.48 -2.11 16.60
N THR A 290 36.50 -1.92 17.42
CA THR A 290 37.02 -2.97 18.31
C THR A 290 36.05 -3.29 19.46
N LEU A 291 35.17 -2.35 19.84
CA LEU A 291 34.05 -2.67 20.72
C LEU A 291 33.13 -3.71 20.07
N LEU A 292 32.82 -3.59 18.78
CA LEU A 292 31.93 -4.50 18.07
C LEU A 292 32.44 -5.95 18.13
N SER A 293 33.76 -6.15 18.06
CA SER A 293 34.40 -7.46 18.23
C SER A 293 34.58 -7.91 19.69
N SER A 294 34.37 -7.02 20.67
CA SER A 294 34.48 -7.31 22.10
C SER A 294 33.21 -7.99 22.64
N THR A 295 33.33 -8.68 23.77
CA THR A 295 32.24 -9.18 24.60
C THR A 295 32.21 -8.43 25.94
N LEU A 296 31.07 -8.46 26.63
CA LEU A 296 30.88 -7.73 27.90
C LEU A 296 31.09 -8.62 29.14
N GLU A 297 31.83 -9.72 29.01
CA GLU A 297 31.99 -10.75 30.06
C GLU A 297 32.44 -10.19 31.41
N CYS A 298 33.43 -9.30 31.42
CA CYS A 298 33.88 -8.66 32.66
C CYS A 298 32.77 -7.87 33.35
N PHE A 299 31.88 -7.24 32.58
CA PHE A 299 30.81 -6.36 33.08
C PHE A 299 29.60 -7.13 33.62
N TYR A 300 29.58 -8.45 33.47
CA TYR A 300 28.67 -9.37 34.14
C TYR A 300 29.23 -9.95 35.45
N ASN A 301 30.48 -9.62 35.80
CA ASN A 301 31.15 -10.15 36.99
C ASN A 301 31.59 -9.02 37.92
N GLN A 302 30.93 -8.89 39.08
CA GLN A 302 31.24 -7.84 40.06
C GLN A 302 32.71 -7.85 40.52
N THR A 303 33.34 -9.03 40.62
CA THR A 303 34.76 -9.13 40.99
C THR A 303 35.66 -8.52 39.91
N CYS A 304 35.29 -8.71 38.64
CA CYS A 304 36.01 -8.13 37.50
C CYS A 304 35.85 -6.60 37.45
N VAL A 305 34.60 -6.12 37.59
CA VAL A 305 34.28 -4.68 37.66
C VAL A 305 35.01 -4.00 38.82
N ASN A 306 34.97 -4.58 40.01
CA ASN A 306 35.67 -4.05 41.18
C ASN A 306 37.19 -3.97 40.95
N LYS A 307 37.78 -5.01 40.35
CA LYS A 307 39.21 -5.01 39.99
C LYS A 307 39.53 -3.92 38.97
N LEU A 308 38.67 -3.72 37.96
CA LEU A 308 38.85 -2.69 36.95
C LEU A 308 38.84 -1.28 37.54
N ILE A 309 37.89 -1.00 38.45
CA ILE A 309 37.73 0.32 39.08
C ILE A 309 38.96 0.74 39.89
N THR A 310 39.73 -0.21 40.46
CA THR A 310 40.96 0.11 41.21
C THR A 310 42.01 0.87 40.40
N TYR A 311 41.93 0.86 39.06
CA TYR A 311 42.86 1.54 38.17
C TYR A 311 42.40 2.95 37.75
N PHE A 312 41.22 3.39 38.20
CA PHE A 312 40.67 4.71 37.92
C PHE A 312 40.61 5.57 39.19
N PRO A 313 40.85 6.89 39.11
CA PRO A 313 40.78 7.78 40.26
C PRO A 313 39.32 8.18 40.56
N THR A 314 38.48 7.19 40.89
CA THR A 314 37.07 7.40 41.25
C THR A 314 36.75 6.80 42.62
N SER A 315 35.84 7.43 43.36
CA SER A 315 35.24 6.90 44.59
C SER A 315 33.88 6.24 44.34
N ASP A 316 33.41 6.23 43.10
CA ASP A 316 32.10 5.68 42.74
C ASP A 316 32.13 4.15 42.71
N ASN A 317 31.03 3.55 43.16
CA ASN A 317 30.79 2.13 43.03
C ASN A 317 29.93 1.86 41.79
N PHE A 318 30.27 0.83 41.01
CA PHE A 318 29.50 0.41 39.84
C PHE A 318 29.07 -1.05 39.99
N SER A 319 27.82 -1.33 39.66
CA SER A 319 27.26 -2.68 39.74
C SER A 319 27.41 -3.41 38.41
N ALA A 320 27.83 -4.68 38.46
CA ALA A 320 27.82 -5.55 37.30
C ALA A 320 26.39 -5.82 36.82
N MET A 321 26.24 -6.06 35.51
CA MET A 321 24.98 -6.48 34.90
C MET A 321 24.56 -7.88 35.40
N ILE A 322 23.27 -8.17 35.34
CA ILE A 322 22.70 -9.41 35.88
C ILE A 322 22.62 -10.47 34.76
N ILE A 323 23.13 -11.67 35.02
CA ILE A 323 22.96 -12.79 34.11
C ILE A 323 21.49 -13.25 34.14
N ASN A 324 20.77 -13.04 33.04
CA ASN A 324 19.38 -13.47 32.88
C ASN A 324 19.30 -14.66 31.92
N ASN A 325 18.90 -15.83 32.42
CA ASN A 325 18.76 -17.05 31.61
C ASN A 325 17.69 -16.95 30.50
N LYS A 326 16.84 -15.92 30.52
CA LYS A 326 15.86 -15.63 29.46
C LYS A 326 16.33 -14.59 28.43
N SER A 327 17.51 -13.99 28.62
CA SER A 327 18.08 -13.08 27.62
C SER A 327 18.39 -13.85 26.33
N LEU A 328 18.21 -13.19 25.18
CA LEU A 328 18.59 -13.72 23.89
C LEU A 328 20.13 -13.89 23.80
N TYR A 329 20.87 -13.07 24.53
CA TYR A 329 22.33 -12.95 24.44
C TYR A 329 23.02 -13.52 25.67
N LYS A 330 24.16 -14.16 25.45
CA LYS A 330 25.02 -14.66 26.53
C LYS A 330 26.04 -13.57 26.90
N PRO A 331 26.65 -13.62 28.10
CA PRO A 331 27.77 -12.71 28.42
C PRO A 331 28.92 -12.77 27.41
N THR A 332 29.10 -13.91 26.74
CA THR A 332 30.11 -14.17 25.70
C THR A 332 29.67 -13.73 24.29
N SER A 333 28.45 -13.20 24.13
CA SER A 333 28.00 -12.64 22.85
C SER A 333 28.80 -11.37 22.55
N THR A 334 29.20 -11.18 21.29
CA THR A 334 29.89 -9.96 20.87
C THR A 334 28.92 -8.77 20.85
N VAL A 335 29.43 -7.57 21.05
CA VAL A 335 28.62 -6.36 20.94
C VAL A 335 28.02 -6.22 19.54
N GLN A 336 28.75 -6.63 18.50
CA GLN A 336 28.21 -6.71 17.13
C GLN A 336 26.94 -7.56 17.08
N SER A 337 26.95 -8.78 17.64
CA SER A 337 25.77 -9.66 17.59
C SER A 337 24.56 -9.10 18.34
N ILE A 338 24.78 -8.23 19.33
CA ILE A 338 23.72 -7.54 20.06
C ILE A 338 23.19 -6.38 19.21
N ILE A 339 24.08 -5.61 18.57
CA ILE A 339 23.72 -4.49 17.68
C ILE A 339 23.05 -4.96 16.40
N ASP A 340 23.43 -6.12 15.86
CA ASP A 340 22.85 -6.71 14.65
C ASP A 340 21.33 -6.86 14.75
N GLU A 341 20.81 -6.95 15.98
CA GLU A 341 19.40 -7.06 16.31
C GLU A 341 18.89 -5.80 17.05
N LEU A 342 19.51 -4.64 16.79
CA LEU A 342 19.21 -3.32 17.40
C LEU A 342 19.20 -3.35 18.93
N MET A 343 20.02 -4.20 19.53
CA MET A 343 20.06 -4.43 20.97
C MET A 343 18.69 -4.82 21.56
N ILE A 344 17.81 -5.43 20.77
CA ILE A 344 16.46 -5.83 21.20
C ILE A 344 16.51 -7.24 21.80
N GLU A 345 15.86 -7.40 22.94
CA GLU A 345 15.65 -8.69 23.63
C GLU A 345 14.33 -9.34 23.23
N ASN A 346 13.26 -8.55 23.11
CA ASN A 346 11.95 -9.03 22.67
C ASN A 346 11.06 -7.93 22.09
N TRP A 347 10.02 -8.35 21.37
CA TRP A 347 8.95 -7.50 20.86
C TRP A 347 7.62 -7.90 21.51
N THR A 348 6.96 -6.98 22.20
CA THR A 348 5.61 -7.18 22.74
C THR A 348 4.57 -6.59 21.80
N MET A 349 3.62 -7.41 21.33
CA MET A 349 2.69 -7.03 20.26
C MET A 349 1.26 -7.44 20.59
N ASN A 350 0.33 -6.51 20.43
CA ASN A 350 -1.10 -6.76 20.66
C ASN A 350 -1.94 -6.25 19.48
N ILE A 351 -2.85 -7.10 19.00
CA ILE A 351 -3.84 -6.79 17.95
C ILE A 351 -5.23 -6.80 18.57
N PHE A 352 -5.95 -5.69 18.44
CA PHE A 352 -7.27 -5.45 19.03
C PHE A 352 -8.36 -5.46 17.94
N TYR A 353 -8.90 -6.63 17.61
CA TYR A 353 -9.90 -6.77 16.52
C TYR A 353 -11.16 -5.93 16.76
N ASP A 354 -11.61 -5.78 18.00
CA ASP A 354 -12.79 -4.97 18.32
C ASP A 354 -12.62 -3.51 17.93
N LYS A 355 -11.41 -2.96 18.13
CA LYS A 355 -11.08 -1.60 17.72
C LYS A 355 -11.06 -1.48 16.19
N TYR A 356 -10.44 -2.45 15.51
CA TYR A 356 -10.45 -2.50 14.05
C TYR A 356 -11.88 -2.53 13.48
N TYR A 357 -12.77 -3.37 14.04
CA TYR A 357 -14.17 -3.45 13.61
C TYR A 357 -14.87 -2.11 13.81
N SER A 358 -14.68 -1.45 14.95
CA SER A 358 -15.30 -0.15 15.22
C SER A 358 -14.80 0.97 14.31
N GLU A 359 -13.52 0.94 13.89
CA GLU A 359 -12.96 1.93 12.97
C GLU A 359 -13.40 1.69 11.53
N CYS A 360 -13.47 0.43 11.06
CA CYS A 360 -14.02 0.11 9.74
C CYS A 360 -15.51 0.49 9.64
N ALA A 361 -16.26 0.30 10.74
CA ALA A 361 -17.69 0.61 10.87
C ALA A 361 -18.48 0.27 9.57
N PRO A 362 -18.70 -1.02 9.27
CA PRO A 362 -19.24 -1.45 7.99
C PRO A 362 -20.60 -0.81 7.70
N SER A 363 -20.74 -0.17 6.53
CA SER A 363 -21.95 0.58 6.14
C SER A 363 -23.07 -0.34 5.68
N SER A 364 -22.73 -1.36 4.89
CA SER A 364 -23.66 -2.42 4.50
C SER A 364 -22.94 -3.71 4.11
N CYS A 365 -23.56 -4.85 4.41
CA CYS A 365 -23.15 -6.16 3.92
C CYS A 365 -24.13 -6.69 2.90
N THR A 366 -23.64 -7.16 1.75
CA THR A 366 -24.44 -7.80 0.71
C THR A 366 -24.00 -9.25 0.53
N TYR A 367 -24.96 -10.18 0.50
CA TYR A 367 -24.67 -11.58 0.17
C TYR A 367 -25.80 -12.20 -0.66
N LEU A 368 -25.43 -13.22 -1.44
CA LEU A 368 -26.38 -13.97 -2.26
C LEU A 368 -26.99 -15.10 -1.44
N LYS A 369 -28.30 -15.04 -1.25
CA LYS A 369 -29.08 -16.11 -0.63
C LYS A 369 -29.89 -16.84 -1.69
N ILE A 370 -29.67 -18.14 -1.83
CA ILE A 370 -30.52 -19.01 -2.64
C ILE A 370 -31.79 -19.28 -1.83
N THR A 371 -32.93 -18.83 -2.32
CA THR A 371 -34.23 -19.06 -1.68
C THR A 371 -35.22 -19.65 -2.66
N ARG A 372 -36.14 -20.46 -2.16
CA ARG A 372 -37.30 -20.91 -2.95
C ARG A 372 -38.26 -19.73 -3.11
N ARG A 373 -38.97 -19.70 -4.24
CA ARG A 373 -40.00 -18.68 -4.47
C ARG A 373 -41.01 -18.68 -3.33
N ASP A 374 -41.30 -17.50 -2.80
CA ASP A 374 -42.29 -17.30 -1.75
C ASP A 374 -43.66 -17.85 -2.21
N PHE A 375 -44.32 -18.57 -1.30
CA PHE A 375 -45.68 -19.08 -1.48
C PHE A 375 -46.64 -17.99 -1.98
N VAL A 376 -46.52 -16.76 -1.49
CA VAL A 376 -47.36 -15.63 -1.94
C VAL A 376 -47.14 -15.32 -3.42
N HIS A 377 -45.90 -15.42 -3.90
CA HIS A 377 -45.55 -15.22 -5.31
C HIS A 377 -46.12 -16.34 -6.19
N VAL A 378 -46.01 -17.60 -5.75
CA VAL A 378 -46.59 -18.77 -6.42
C VAL A 378 -48.12 -18.66 -6.50
N LEU A 379 -48.77 -18.30 -5.39
CA LEU A 379 -50.21 -18.14 -5.28
C LEU A 379 -50.74 -17.06 -6.24
N LYS A 380 -50.08 -15.90 -6.31
CA LYS A 380 -50.44 -14.81 -7.24
C LYS A 380 -50.43 -15.28 -8.70
N LYS A 381 -49.42 -16.05 -9.10
CA LYS A 381 -49.33 -16.60 -10.46
C LYS A 381 -50.42 -17.64 -10.74
N LEU A 382 -50.72 -18.51 -9.78
CA LEU A 382 -51.79 -19.51 -9.92
C LEU A 382 -53.19 -18.88 -10.03
N ILE A 383 -53.48 -17.86 -9.21
CA ILE A 383 -54.75 -17.10 -9.30
C ILE A 383 -54.89 -16.46 -10.68
N SER A 384 -53.82 -15.85 -11.20
CA SER A 384 -53.84 -15.22 -12.52
C SER A 384 -54.10 -16.24 -13.66
N LEU A 385 -53.46 -17.41 -13.60
CA LEU A 385 -53.63 -18.51 -14.58
C LEU A 385 -55.03 -19.14 -14.57
N LEU A 386 -55.73 -19.15 -13.43
CA LEU A 386 -57.06 -19.75 -13.28
C LEU A 386 -58.08 -19.19 -14.29
N SER A 387 -57.97 -17.90 -14.60
CA SER A 387 -58.92 -17.18 -15.47
C SER A 387 -58.82 -17.52 -16.95
N SER A 388 -57.60 -17.59 -17.47
CA SER A 388 -57.38 -17.94 -18.86
C SER A 388 -57.61 -19.42 -19.10
N LEU A 389 -57.23 -20.27 -18.14
CA LEU A 389 -57.41 -21.72 -18.25
C LEU A 389 -58.89 -22.11 -18.31
N THR A 390 -59.74 -21.46 -17.49
CA THR A 390 -61.20 -21.68 -17.50
C THR A 390 -61.83 -21.23 -18.83
N LEU A 391 -61.38 -20.12 -19.41
CA LEU A 391 -61.89 -19.62 -20.69
C LEU A 391 -61.47 -20.52 -21.88
N ILE A 392 -60.20 -20.94 -21.92
CA ILE A 392 -59.64 -21.79 -22.98
C ILE A 392 -60.27 -23.18 -22.94
N LEU A 393 -60.31 -23.83 -21.77
CA LEU A 393 -60.91 -25.16 -21.63
C LEU A 393 -62.43 -25.13 -21.86
N GLY A 394 -63.10 -24.03 -21.48
CA GLY A 394 -64.52 -23.83 -21.75
C GLY A 394 -64.87 -23.74 -23.24
N LEU A 395 -63.93 -23.33 -24.09
CA LEU A 395 -64.08 -23.31 -25.55
C LEU A 395 -63.71 -24.64 -26.20
N ILE A 396 -62.62 -25.28 -25.74
CA ILE A 396 -62.08 -26.50 -26.35
C ILE A 396 -62.92 -27.73 -26.02
N ILE A 397 -63.39 -27.86 -24.77
CA ILE A 397 -64.07 -29.07 -24.31
C ILE A 397 -65.39 -29.35 -25.04
N PRO A 398 -66.28 -28.36 -25.27
CA PRO A 398 -67.49 -28.59 -26.09
C PRO A 398 -67.17 -29.02 -27.52
N PHE A 399 -66.09 -28.49 -28.09
CA PHE A 399 -65.64 -28.86 -29.43
C PHE A 399 -65.08 -30.28 -29.47
N VAL A 400 -64.26 -30.67 -28.48
CA VAL A 400 -63.71 -32.02 -28.36
C VAL A 400 -64.82 -33.05 -28.12
N ILE A 401 -65.78 -32.76 -27.23
CA ILE A 401 -66.92 -33.64 -26.96
C ILE A 401 -67.78 -33.77 -28.23
N GLY A 402 -68.08 -32.67 -28.93
CA GLY A 402 -68.80 -32.71 -30.21
C GLY A 402 -68.07 -33.51 -31.30
N PHE A 403 -66.73 -33.43 -31.33
CA PHE A 403 -65.90 -34.20 -32.27
C PHE A 403 -65.88 -35.71 -31.91
N VAL A 404 -65.84 -36.04 -30.62
CA VAL A 404 -65.92 -37.42 -30.12
C VAL A 404 -67.30 -38.02 -30.36
N MET A 405 -68.38 -37.27 -30.13
CA MET A 405 -69.76 -37.67 -30.45
C MET A 405 -69.91 -37.96 -31.95
N LYS A 406 -69.37 -37.10 -32.82
CA LYS A 406 -69.43 -37.26 -34.29
C LYS A 406 -68.57 -38.40 -34.85
N ARG A 407 -67.65 -38.97 -34.04
CA ARG A 407 -66.89 -40.19 -34.40
C ARG A 407 -67.59 -41.47 -33.95
N ARG A 408 -68.50 -41.41 -32.98
CA ARG A 408 -69.22 -42.58 -32.44
C ARG A 408 -70.48 -42.93 -33.28
N ASP A 409 -71.09 -41.95 -33.95
CA ASP A 409 -72.23 -42.16 -34.88
C ASP A 409 -71.80 -42.49 -36.32
N ARG A 410 -70.98 -43.53 -36.53
CA ARG A 410 -70.65 -43.99 -37.90
C ARG A 410 -71.23 -45.35 -38.22
N THR A 411 -72.34 -45.37 -38.95
CA THR A 411 -72.63 -46.39 -39.98
C THR A 411 -71.70 -46.19 -41.19
N PRO A 412 -71.40 -47.24 -41.98
CA PRO A 412 -70.37 -47.19 -43.03
C PRO A 412 -70.85 -46.66 -44.39
N LYS A 413 -69.90 -46.10 -45.16
CA LYS A 413 -69.89 -45.57 -46.56
C LYS A 413 -70.05 -44.03 -46.66
N SER A 414 -69.20 -43.24 -47.33
CA SER A 414 -68.30 -43.42 -48.48
C SER A 414 -66.98 -42.60 -48.35
N ARG A 415 -65.97 -42.90 -49.19
CA ARG A 415 -64.69 -42.14 -49.27
C ARG A 415 -64.92 -40.76 -49.90
N ILE A 416 -65.16 -39.75 -49.06
CA ILE A 416 -65.16 -38.34 -49.47
C ILE A 416 -63.72 -37.80 -49.39
N SER A 417 -63.27 -37.13 -50.46
CA SER A 417 -61.94 -36.49 -50.58
C SER A 417 -61.66 -35.49 -49.45
N PHE A 418 -60.43 -35.51 -48.93
CA PHE A 418 -59.96 -34.64 -47.83
C PHE A 418 -60.09 -33.14 -48.17
N LYS A 419 -59.95 -32.76 -49.45
CA LYS A 419 -60.18 -31.37 -49.92
C LYS A 419 -61.63 -30.92 -49.71
N ASN A 420 -62.61 -31.78 -50.00
CA ASN A 420 -64.03 -31.44 -49.79
C ASN A 420 -64.40 -31.43 -48.31
N ARG A 421 -63.75 -32.24 -47.47
CA ARG A 421 -63.88 -32.14 -46.01
C ARG A 421 -63.28 -30.83 -45.47
N LEU A 422 -62.15 -30.38 -46.01
CA LEU A 422 -61.54 -29.10 -45.65
C LEU A 422 -62.39 -27.91 -46.13
N TYR A 423 -63.00 -28.01 -47.32
CA TYR A 423 -63.91 -26.98 -47.84
C TYR A 423 -65.21 -26.90 -47.02
N GLN A 424 -65.86 -28.03 -46.73
CA GLN A 424 -67.06 -28.08 -45.88
C GLN A 424 -66.75 -27.70 -44.43
N PHE A 425 -65.55 -27.97 -43.92
CA PHE A 425 -65.11 -27.54 -42.60
C PHE A 425 -64.84 -26.04 -42.57
N LYS A 426 -64.17 -25.49 -43.59
CA LYS A 426 -63.95 -24.05 -43.79
C LYS A 426 -65.28 -23.30 -43.91
N GLU A 427 -66.23 -23.82 -44.68
CA GLU A 427 -67.55 -23.21 -44.87
C GLU A 427 -68.39 -23.25 -43.59
N ASN A 428 -68.39 -24.38 -42.86
CA ASN A 428 -69.07 -24.49 -41.56
C ASN A 428 -68.44 -23.61 -40.48
N ILE A 429 -67.11 -23.46 -40.48
CA ILE A 429 -66.41 -22.54 -39.58
C ILE A 429 -66.70 -21.10 -39.97
N GLN A 430 -66.69 -20.76 -41.26
CA GLN A 430 -67.03 -19.41 -41.73
C GLN A 430 -68.47 -19.05 -41.37
N LYS A 431 -69.46 -19.93 -41.60
CA LYS A 431 -70.86 -19.70 -41.18
C LYS A 431 -70.97 -19.50 -39.67
N LYS A 432 -70.34 -20.36 -38.85
CA LYS A 432 -70.36 -20.23 -37.39
C LYS A 432 -69.61 -18.99 -36.86
N LEU A 433 -68.55 -18.54 -37.53
CA LEU A 433 -67.82 -17.30 -37.18
C LEU A 433 -68.61 -16.05 -37.57
N ILE A 434 -69.31 -16.08 -38.70
CA ILE A 434 -70.15 -14.97 -39.19
C ILE A 434 -71.39 -14.78 -38.28
N GLU A 435 -71.93 -15.87 -37.74
CA GLU A 435 -73.09 -15.87 -36.83
C GLU A 435 -72.73 -15.71 -35.34
N LEU A 436 -71.43 -15.69 -35.00
CA LEU A 436 -70.96 -15.64 -33.61
C LEU A 436 -71.44 -14.35 -32.93
N ASN A 437 -72.20 -14.51 -31.84
CA ASN A 437 -72.66 -13.42 -31.00
C ASN A 437 -72.36 -13.74 -29.53
N ILE A 438 -71.29 -13.14 -28.99
CA ILE A 438 -70.82 -13.35 -27.62
C ILE A 438 -71.70 -12.58 -26.60
N PHE A 439 -72.49 -11.60 -27.05
CA PHE A 439 -73.31 -10.71 -26.21
C PHE A 439 -74.82 -10.95 -26.41
N LYS A 440 -75.25 -12.20 -26.50
CA LYS A 440 -76.66 -12.58 -26.73
C LYS A 440 -77.56 -12.20 -25.54
N GLN A 441 -78.65 -11.47 -25.80
CA GLN A 441 -79.74 -11.18 -24.85
C GLN A 441 -81.10 -11.61 -25.43
N SER A 442 -82.09 -11.85 -24.56
CA SER A 442 -83.37 -12.52 -24.87
C SER A 442 -84.47 -11.64 -25.49
N SER A 443 -84.15 -10.51 -26.14
CA SER A 443 -85.15 -9.61 -26.74
C SER A 443 -85.16 -9.64 -28.28
N ASN A 444 -86.36 -9.70 -28.85
CA ASN A 444 -86.64 -9.95 -30.27
C ASN A 444 -86.73 -8.65 -31.12
N THR A 445 -85.62 -7.94 -31.35
CA THR A 445 -85.57 -6.93 -32.43
C THR A 445 -84.33 -7.07 -33.31
N ASP A 446 -84.51 -7.00 -34.63
CA ASP A 446 -83.46 -7.25 -35.64
C ASP A 446 -82.32 -6.21 -35.63
N ARG A 447 -82.58 -5.03 -35.04
CA ARG A 447 -81.59 -3.96 -34.85
C ARG A 447 -80.62 -4.27 -33.69
N GLN A 448 -81.12 -4.85 -32.60
CA GLN A 448 -80.31 -5.21 -31.42
C GLN A 448 -79.40 -6.41 -31.72
N THR A 449 -79.86 -7.40 -32.46
CA THR A 449 -79.05 -8.56 -32.87
C THR A 449 -77.90 -8.17 -33.80
N LYS A 450 -78.10 -7.23 -34.73
CA LYS A 450 -77.02 -6.67 -35.56
C LYS A 450 -75.98 -5.92 -34.71
N PHE A 451 -76.43 -5.12 -33.74
CA PHE A 451 -75.55 -4.36 -32.85
C PHE A 451 -74.72 -5.28 -31.92
N GLN A 452 -75.31 -6.35 -31.37
CA GLN A 452 -74.60 -7.36 -30.59
C GLN A 452 -73.53 -8.11 -31.40
N ARG A 453 -73.78 -8.37 -32.69
CA ARG A 453 -72.79 -8.93 -33.62
C ARG A 453 -71.63 -7.97 -33.90
N TYR A 454 -71.90 -6.66 -34.05
CA TYR A 454 -70.84 -5.65 -34.18
C TYR A 454 -70.00 -5.54 -32.90
N ALA A 455 -70.62 -5.60 -31.73
CA ALA A 455 -69.91 -5.62 -30.45
C ALA A 455 -69.00 -6.84 -30.29
N THR A 456 -69.48 -8.00 -30.73
CA THR A 456 -68.71 -9.25 -30.76
C THR A 456 -67.48 -9.13 -31.67
N ARG A 457 -67.62 -8.49 -32.84
CA ARG A 457 -66.51 -8.26 -33.78
C ARG A 457 -65.49 -7.27 -33.23
N LEU A 458 -65.94 -6.17 -32.63
CA LEU A 458 -65.07 -5.18 -32.00
C LEU A 458 -64.29 -5.79 -30.83
N TYR A 459 -64.96 -6.60 -30.01
CA TYR A 459 -64.32 -7.36 -28.92
C TYR A 459 -63.19 -8.25 -29.42
N ILE A 460 -63.45 -9.06 -30.45
CA ILE A 460 -62.45 -9.98 -31.00
C ILE A 460 -61.27 -9.21 -31.60
N PHE A 461 -61.54 -8.13 -32.35
CA PHE A 461 -60.50 -7.30 -32.95
C PHE A 461 -59.58 -6.66 -31.89
N LEU A 462 -60.17 -6.03 -30.88
CA LEU A 462 -59.42 -5.39 -29.79
C LEU A 462 -58.63 -6.42 -28.95
N LEU A 463 -59.19 -7.61 -28.73
CA LEU A 463 -58.50 -8.69 -27.99
C LEU A 463 -57.29 -9.21 -28.78
N ILE A 464 -57.44 -9.45 -30.08
CA ILE A 464 -56.32 -9.93 -30.91
C ILE A 464 -55.23 -8.85 -31.01
N GLY A 465 -55.60 -7.59 -31.27
CA GLY A 465 -54.64 -6.49 -31.38
C GLY A 465 -53.83 -6.27 -30.11
N SER A 466 -54.49 -6.25 -28.95
CA SER A 466 -53.82 -6.13 -27.65
C SER A 466 -52.90 -7.31 -27.33
N MET A 467 -53.30 -8.53 -27.68
CA MET A 467 -52.45 -9.72 -27.48
C MET A 467 -51.19 -9.73 -28.36
N ILE A 468 -51.26 -9.22 -29.59
CA ILE A 468 -50.08 -9.09 -30.46
C ILE A 468 -49.08 -8.10 -29.84
N ILE A 469 -49.55 -6.94 -29.40
CA ILE A 469 -48.71 -5.90 -28.78
C ILE A 469 -48.02 -6.44 -27.52
N ILE A 470 -48.77 -7.10 -26.64
CA ILE A 470 -48.24 -7.66 -25.38
C ILE A 470 -47.23 -8.79 -25.66
N THR A 471 -47.49 -9.62 -26.67
CA THR A 471 -46.57 -10.69 -27.07
C THR A 471 -45.24 -10.10 -27.55
N ILE A 472 -45.29 -9.11 -28.44
CA ILE A 472 -44.07 -8.43 -28.94
C ILE A 472 -43.30 -7.79 -27.77
N TYR A 473 -43.98 -7.10 -26.87
CA TYR A 473 -43.37 -6.46 -25.71
C TYR A 473 -42.64 -7.47 -24.79
N VAL A 474 -43.29 -8.58 -24.44
CA VAL A 474 -42.73 -9.61 -23.55
C VAL A 474 -41.52 -10.32 -24.19
N PHE A 475 -41.55 -10.58 -25.50
CA PHE A 475 -40.44 -11.24 -26.20
C PHE A 475 -39.22 -10.33 -26.45
N LEU A 476 -39.43 -9.02 -26.55
CA LEU A 476 -38.33 -8.05 -26.72
C LEU A 476 -37.60 -7.72 -25.41
N GLN A 477 -38.16 -8.09 -24.26
CA GLN A 477 -37.56 -7.83 -22.96
C GLN A 477 -36.33 -8.73 -22.70
N LYS A 478 -35.19 -8.10 -22.41
CA LYS A 478 -33.94 -8.77 -22.01
C LYS A 478 -33.81 -8.80 -20.48
N SER A 479 -33.15 -9.82 -19.94
CA SER A 479 -32.81 -9.96 -18.53
C SER A 479 -31.31 -10.13 -18.34
N ILE A 480 -30.77 -9.58 -17.25
CA ILE A 480 -29.38 -9.81 -16.84
C ILE A 480 -29.32 -11.17 -16.17
N GLN A 481 -28.49 -12.06 -16.71
CA GLN A 481 -28.21 -13.38 -16.14
C GLN A 481 -26.78 -13.40 -15.61
N SER A 482 -26.56 -14.13 -14.51
CA SER A 482 -25.22 -14.38 -13.98
C SER A 482 -24.83 -15.83 -14.25
N LYS A 483 -23.59 -16.04 -14.72
CA LYS A 483 -23.03 -17.38 -14.90
C LYS A 483 -21.75 -17.49 -14.08
N THR A 484 -21.63 -18.60 -13.38
CA THR A 484 -20.47 -18.93 -12.54
C THR A 484 -19.75 -20.13 -13.14
N ILE A 485 -18.43 -20.03 -13.26
CA ILE A 485 -17.54 -21.12 -13.66
C ILE A 485 -16.61 -21.39 -12.47
N PHE A 486 -16.49 -22.65 -12.08
CA PHE A 486 -15.61 -23.08 -11.00
C PHE A 486 -14.23 -23.46 -11.55
N TYR A 487 -13.17 -23.10 -10.83
CA TYR A 487 -11.77 -23.42 -11.16
C TYR A 487 -11.40 -23.13 -12.64
N PRO A 488 -11.51 -21.87 -13.10
CA PRO A 488 -11.18 -21.51 -14.47
C PRO A 488 -9.69 -21.66 -14.75
N THR A 489 -9.34 -22.10 -15.97
CA THR A 489 -7.95 -22.10 -16.44
C THR A 489 -7.50 -20.69 -16.82
N GLU A 490 -6.18 -20.45 -16.90
CA GLU A 490 -5.61 -19.16 -17.33
C GLU A 490 -6.19 -18.69 -18.69
N SER A 491 -6.32 -19.63 -19.64
CA SER A 491 -6.89 -19.36 -20.96
C SER A 491 -8.37 -19.01 -20.91
N GLN A 492 -9.16 -19.69 -20.08
CA GLN A 492 -10.58 -19.39 -19.88
C GLN A 492 -10.76 -18.03 -19.22
N PHE A 493 -9.96 -17.72 -18.20
CA PHE A 493 -9.98 -16.40 -17.57
C PHE A 493 -9.60 -15.30 -18.56
N SER A 494 -8.54 -15.49 -19.35
CA SER A 494 -8.12 -14.51 -20.35
C SER A 494 -9.23 -14.22 -21.38
N GLN A 495 -9.89 -15.26 -21.89
CA GLN A 495 -11.03 -15.12 -22.81
C GLN A 495 -12.23 -14.41 -22.16
N LEU A 496 -12.53 -14.74 -20.89
CA LEU A 496 -13.62 -14.11 -20.16
C LEU A 496 -13.32 -12.66 -19.81
N GLN A 497 -12.07 -12.35 -19.47
CA GLN A 497 -11.62 -11.00 -19.16
C GLN A 497 -11.65 -10.11 -20.39
N GLU A 498 -11.32 -10.65 -21.57
CA GLU A 498 -11.45 -9.95 -22.85
C GLU A 498 -12.92 -9.71 -23.22
N LYS A 499 -13.79 -10.70 -23.00
CA LYS A 499 -15.19 -10.66 -23.42
C LYS A 499 -16.12 -9.93 -22.44
N TYR A 500 -15.84 -10.01 -21.14
CA TYR A 500 -16.66 -9.49 -20.05
C TYR A 500 -15.84 -8.70 -19.01
N PRO A 501 -14.96 -7.76 -19.41
CA PRO A 501 -14.03 -7.08 -18.48
C PRO A 501 -14.72 -6.32 -17.35
N ARG A 502 -16.00 -5.96 -17.52
CA ARG A 502 -16.75 -5.08 -16.60
C ARG A 502 -17.59 -5.80 -15.55
N SER A 503 -17.86 -7.09 -15.75
CA SER A 503 -18.72 -7.87 -14.85
C SER A 503 -18.06 -9.15 -14.33
N LEU A 504 -16.86 -9.47 -14.83
CA LEU A 504 -16.09 -10.62 -14.39
C LEU A 504 -15.51 -10.35 -12.99
N SER A 505 -15.90 -11.19 -12.03
CA SER A 505 -15.33 -11.22 -10.68
C SER A 505 -14.81 -12.62 -10.42
N CYS A 506 -13.51 -12.71 -10.14
CA CYS A 506 -12.75 -13.94 -9.98
C CYS A 506 -11.97 -13.84 -8.66
N PRO A 507 -12.58 -14.15 -7.51
CA PRO A 507 -11.85 -14.23 -6.25
C PRO A 507 -10.70 -15.24 -6.31
N CYS A 508 -9.50 -14.77 -5.96
CA CYS A 508 -8.34 -15.66 -5.77
C CYS A 508 -8.58 -16.54 -4.53
N SER A 509 -8.07 -17.78 -4.55
CA SER A 509 -7.96 -18.60 -3.34
C SER A 509 -6.87 -18.09 -2.40
N SER A 510 -5.76 -17.56 -2.96
CA SER A 510 -4.69 -16.90 -2.21
C SER A 510 -4.67 -15.41 -2.53
N ILE A 511 -4.92 -14.58 -1.53
CA ILE A 511 -4.96 -13.10 -1.66
C ILE A 511 -3.56 -12.50 -1.54
N LEU A 512 -2.66 -13.20 -0.86
CA LEU A 512 -1.29 -12.81 -0.61
C LEU A 512 -0.37 -13.72 -1.41
N ILE A 513 0.38 -13.13 -2.35
CA ILE A 513 1.30 -13.87 -3.21
C ILE A 513 2.65 -13.17 -3.17
N SER A 514 3.63 -13.79 -2.52
CA SER A 514 5.01 -13.28 -2.50
C SER A 514 5.57 -13.14 -3.91
N TYR A 515 6.29 -12.04 -4.15
CA TYR A 515 6.92 -11.72 -5.44
C TYR A 515 7.88 -12.82 -5.91
N SER A 516 8.53 -13.53 -4.98
CA SER A 516 9.38 -14.69 -5.27
C SER A 516 8.71 -15.79 -6.09
N ASN A 517 7.38 -15.90 -6.07
CA ASN A 517 6.65 -16.94 -6.82
C ASN A 517 6.57 -16.65 -8.32
N PHE A 518 6.70 -15.39 -8.75
CA PHE A 518 6.43 -14.98 -10.12
C PHE A 518 7.45 -14.02 -10.70
N THR A 519 8.42 -13.54 -9.92
CA THR A 519 9.45 -12.61 -10.35
C THR A 519 10.84 -13.13 -10.00
N THR A 520 11.77 -13.01 -10.94
CA THR A 520 13.21 -13.21 -10.69
C THR A 520 13.98 -11.97 -11.17
N ILE A 521 14.89 -11.45 -10.36
CA ILE A 521 15.74 -10.31 -10.69
C ILE A 521 17.20 -10.71 -10.46
N GLN A 522 18.07 -10.40 -11.41
CA GLN A 522 19.51 -10.65 -11.33
C GLN A 522 20.28 -9.40 -11.77
N PRO A 523 21.12 -8.81 -10.90
CA PRO A 523 22.04 -7.75 -11.29
C PRO A 523 23.22 -8.31 -12.09
N GLN A 524 23.62 -7.59 -13.12
CA GLN A 524 24.91 -7.74 -13.77
C GLN A 524 25.82 -6.61 -13.27
N TYR A 525 26.74 -6.97 -12.38
CA TYR A 525 27.69 -6.04 -11.78
C TYR A 525 28.71 -5.55 -12.79
N HIS A 526 29.18 -4.32 -12.60
CA HIS A 526 30.29 -3.73 -13.35
C HIS A 526 31.50 -4.66 -13.33
N GLN A 527 32.19 -4.77 -14.47
CA GLN A 527 33.29 -5.73 -14.65
C GLN A 527 34.42 -5.60 -13.60
N LEU A 528 34.65 -4.38 -13.09
CA LEU A 528 35.56 -4.12 -11.96
C LEU A 528 35.27 -5.06 -10.79
N CYS A 529 34.00 -5.22 -10.42
CA CYS A 529 33.56 -6.00 -9.26
C CYS A 529 33.68 -7.52 -9.44
N GLN A 530 34.19 -7.97 -10.58
CA GLN A 530 34.49 -9.36 -10.91
C GLN A 530 35.96 -9.53 -11.34
N SER A 531 36.73 -8.44 -11.40
CA SER A 531 38.13 -8.43 -11.84
C SER A 531 39.09 -8.75 -10.70
N ASP A 532 40.32 -9.13 -11.06
CA ASP A 532 41.36 -9.37 -10.07
C ASP A 532 41.82 -8.08 -9.36
N LEU A 533 41.49 -6.88 -9.87
CA LEU A 533 41.88 -5.57 -9.32
C LEU A 533 41.24 -5.24 -7.96
N ILE A 534 40.24 -6.01 -7.55
CA ILE A 534 39.66 -5.91 -6.21
C ILE A 534 39.93 -7.16 -5.37
N SER A 535 40.74 -8.09 -5.88
CA SER A 535 41.08 -9.31 -5.15
C SER A 535 42.09 -9.03 -4.03
N GLU A 536 42.06 -9.86 -2.99
CA GLU A 536 43.07 -9.83 -1.93
C GLU A 536 44.49 -10.03 -2.50
N ARG A 537 44.64 -10.81 -3.58
CA ARG A 537 45.92 -11.03 -4.26
C ARG A 537 46.47 -9.72 -4.83
N TRP A 538 45.64 -8.93 -5.50
CA TRP A 538 46.04 -7.63 -6.05
C TRP A 538 46.41 -6.65 -4.95
N ILE A 539 45.55 -6.53 -3.93
CA ILE A 539 45.78 -5.66 -2.79
C ILE A 539 47.09 -6.03 -2.08
N ASN A 540 47.38 -7.32 -1.88
CA ASN A 540 48.62 -7.80 -1.28
C ASN A 540 49.84 -7.57 -2.19
N TYR A 541 49.70 -7.71 -3.50
CA TYR A 541 50.73 -7.36 -4.47
C TYR A 541 51.14 -5.88 -4.35
N MET A 542 50.15 -4.98 -4.25
CA MET A 542 50.36 -3.55 -4.05
C MET A 542 51.00 -3.26 -2.68
N LYS A 543 50.53 -3.87 -1.60
CA LYS A 543 51.10 -3.73 -0.24
C LYS A 543 52.56 -4.16 -0.17
N GLY A 544 52.91 -5.29 -0.77
CA GLY A 544 54.30 -5.78 -0.82
C GLY A 544 55.28 -4.83 -1.52
N SER A 545 54.76 -3.88 -2.32
CA SER A 545 55.60 -2.85 -2.95
C SER A 545 56.02 -1.72 -2.00
N ILE A 546 55.33 -1.56 -0.88
CA ILE A 546 55.51 -0.52 0.15
C ILE A 546 56.43 -1.02 1.28
N GLU A 547 56.42 -2.33 1.54
CA GLU A 547 57.10 -2.93 2.69
C GLU A 547 58.62 -2.67 2.67
N GLY A 548 59.12 -2.07 3.76
CA GLY A 548 60.54 -1.74 3.92
C GLY A 548 61.05 -0.54 3.10
N LYS A 549 60.17 0.22 2.43
CA LYS A 549 60.54 1.41 1.64
C LYS A 549 60.01 2.70 2.27
N SER A 550 60.80 3.77 2.20
CA SER A 550 60.35 5.13 2.55
C SER A 550 59.75 5.79 1.30
N LEU A 551 58.42 5.83 1.20
CA LEU A 551 57.68 6.39 0.07
C LEU A 551 57.06 7.75 0.42
N LEU A 552 56.90 8.62 -0.58
CA LEU A 552 56.16 9.88 -0.44
C LEU A 552 54.68 9.57 -0.19
N THR A 553 54.02 10.34 0.67
CA THR A 553 52.61 10.12 1.05
C THR A 553 51.63 10.21 -0.12
N PHE A 554 51.99 10.95 -1.16
CA PHE A 554 51.25 11.11 -2.42
C PHE A 554 51.75 10.18 -3.55
N ASP A 555 52.69 9.26 -3.26
CA ASP A 555 53.12 8.25 -4.24
C ASP A 555 51.95 7.31 -4.57
N TYR A 556 51.80 7.01 -5.85
CA TYR A 556 50.78 6.10 -6.36
C TYR A 556 50.67 4.81 -5.56
N ARG A 557 51.77 4.17 -5.17
CA ARG A 557 51.73 2.87 -4.47
C ARG A 557 50.99 2.95 -3.13
N ILE A 558 51.12 4.08 -2.42
CA ILE A 558 50.41 4.32 -1.16
C ILE A 558 48.93 4.62 -1.44
N ILE A 559 48.66 5.58 -2.32
CA ILE A 559 47.29 6.03 -2.62
C ILE A 559 46.45 4.92 -3.25
N SER A 560 46.98 4.22 -4.25
CA SER A 560 46.27 3.16 -4.97
C SER A 560 45.94 1.95 -4.12
N THR A 561 46.76 1.63 -3.10
CA THR A 561 46.45 0.54 -2.16
C THR A 561 45.14 0.86 -1.43
N ALA A 562 44.99 2.08 -0.90
CA ALA A 562 43.75 2.51 -0.26
C ALA A 562 42.57 2.53 -1.27
N TYR A 563 42.81 2.93 -2.51
CA TYR A 563 41.77 2.98 -3.54
C TYR A 563 41.23 1.60 -3.92
N PHE A 564 42.09 0.62 -4.16
CA PHE A 564 41.62 -0.73 -4.51
C PHE A 564 40.94 -1.44 -3.34
N GLN A 565 41.35 -1.13 -2.12
CA GLN A 565 40.62 -1.57 -0.92
C GLN A 565 39.22 -0.96 -0.88
N LEU A 566 39.11 0.36 -1.10
CA LEU A 566 37.82 1.05 -1.16
C LEU A 566 36.94 0.55 -2.32
N LEU A 567 37.50 0.30 -3.50
CA LEU A 567 36.74 -0.25 -4.64
C LEU A 567 36.25 -1.68 -4.36
N SER A 568 37.10 -2.54 -3.78
CA SER A 568 36.71 -3.88 -3.34
C SER A 568 35.54 -3.82 -2.38
N LEU A 569 35.65 -2.91 -1.41
CA LEU A 569 34.65 -2.70 -0.40
C LEU A 569 33.33 -2.17 -0.97
N LEU A 570 33.36 -1.16 -1.85
CA LEU A 570 32.17 -0.64 -2.50
C LEU A 570 31.48 -1.72 -3.35
N CYS A 571 32.24 -2.58 -4.03
CA CYS A 571 31.70 -3.72 -4.76
C CYS A 571 31.03 -4.75 -3.82
N GLU A 572 31.63 -5.04 -2.67
CA GLU A 572 31.02 -5.92 -1.65
C GLU A 572 29.75 -5.31 -1.07
N GLN A 573 29.81 -4.03 -0.66
CA GLN A 573 28.68 -3.30 -0.10
C GLN A 573 27.53 -3.15 -1.09
N ALA A 574 27.83 -2.91 -2.38
CA ALA A 574 26.81 -2.91 -3.43
C ALA A 574 26.14 -4.29 -3.56
N LYS A 575 26.91 -5.38 -3.56
CA LYS A 575 26.37 -6.75 -3.63
C LYS A 575 25.47 -7.06 -2.44
N GLU A 576 25.90 -6.75 -1.23
CA GLU A 576 25.15 -6.96 0.01
C GLU A 576 23.89 -6.10 0.07
N THR A 577 23.99 -4.82 -0.30
CA THR A 577 22.85 -3.89 -0.41
C THR A 577 21.78 -4.45 -1.34
N ILE A 578 22.18 -4.92 -2.52
CA ILE A 578 21.25 -5.50 -3.49
C ILE A 578 20.68 -6.82 -2.97
N ALA A 579 21.49 -7.71 -2.42
CA ALA A 579 21.03 -9.00 -1.91
C ALA A 579 19.97 -8.82 -0.82
N ASN A 580 20.22 -7.94 0.14
CA ASN A 580 19.30 -7.64 1.24
C ASN A 580 18.03 -6.94 0.73
N ALA A 581 18.17 -5.90 -0.10
CA ALA A 581 17.02 -5.21 -0.69
C ALA A 581 16.18 -6.14 -1.57
N LEU A 582 16.81 -7.06 -2.30
CA LEU A 582 16.13 -8.04 -3.16
C LEU A 582 15.41 -9.11 -2.33
N ASP A 583 16.01 -9.64 -1.26
CA ASP A 583 15.34 -10.60 -0.37
C ASP A 583 14.08 -9.98 0.24
N ILE A 584 14.15 -8.73 0.71
CA ILE A 584 12.99 -7.98 1.21
C ILE A 584 11.93 -7.81 0.11
N PHE A 585 12.34 -7.40 -1.09
CA PHE A 585 11.42 -7.22 -2.22
C PHE A 585 10.73 -8.53 -2.62
N LEU A 586 11.47 -9.63 -2.72
CA LEU A 586 10.93 -10.93 -3.10
C LEU A 586 10.00 -11.52 -2.02
N ARG A 587 10.23 -11.22 -0.73
CA ARG A 587 9.33 -11.59 0.37
C ARG A 587 8.09 -10.71 0.47
N THR A 588 8.10 -9.52 -0.15
CA THR A 588 6.94 -8.64 -0.19
C THR A 588 5.79 -9.35 -0.90
N GLU A 589 4.57 -9.18 -0.41
CA GLU A 589 3.39 -9.87 -0.91
C GLU A 589 2.55 -8.96 -1.81
N LEU A 590 2.24 -9.43 -3.01
CA LEU A 590 1.20 -8.85 -3.84
C LEU A 590 -0.15 -9.14 -3.19
N VAL A 591 -0.85 -8.09 -2.77
CA VAL A 591 -2.20 -8.19 -2.18
C VAL A 591 -3.23 -8.05 -3.29
N SER A 592 -3.91 -9.15 -3.65
CA SER A 592 -5.01 -9.10 -4.60
C SER A 592 -6.12 -10.09 -4.26
N SER A 593 -7.30 -9.57 -3.92
CA SER A 593 -8.49 -10.38 -3.65
C SER A 593 -9.18 -10.89 -4.93
N GLN A 594 -8.74 -10.44 -6.10
CA GLN A 594 -9.25 -10.84 -7.41
C GLN A 594 -8.10 -11.23 -8.35
N ALA A 595 -8.37 -12.08 -9.34
CA ALA A 595 -7.41 -12.35 -10.40
C ALA A 595 -7.16 -11.09 -11.25
N LEU A 596 -5.91 -10.66 -11.36
CA LEU A 596 -5.50 -9.51 -12.16
C LEU A 596 -5.40 -9.90 -13.65
N ALA A 597 -5.78 -8.97 -14.53
CA ALA A 597 -5.55 -9.13 -15.96
C ALA A 597 -4.04 -9.09 -16.27
N LYS A 598 -3.60 -9.84 -17.28
CA LYS A 598 -2.17 -9.99 -17.63
C LYS A 598 -1.43 -8.67 -17.81
N GLU A 599 -2.04 -7.71 -18.51
CA GLU A 599 -1.45 -6.38 -18.73
C GLU A 599 -1.38 -5.55 -17.45
N SER A 600 -2.45 -5.54 -16.65
CA SER A 600 -2.48 -4.83 -15.36
C SER A 600 -1.48 -5.41 -14.36
N PHE A 601 -1.37 -6.74 -14.30
CA PHE A 601 -0.35 -7.41 -13.51
C PHE A 601 1.05 -7.02 -13.98
N LYS A 602 1.34 -7.11 -15.28
CA LYS A 602 2.66 -6.76 -15.81
C LYS A 602 3.06 -5.32 -15.50
N ASN A 603 2.18 -4.35 -15.74
CA ASN A 603 2.44 -2.94 -15.47
C ASN A 603 2.69 -2.68 -13.97
N LEU A 604 1.91 -3.32 -13.10
CA LEU A 604 2.07 -3.20 -11.65
C LEU A 604 3.43 -3.73 -11.19
N ILE A 605 3.83 -4.91 -11.67
CA ILE A 605 5.10 -5.54 -11.26
C ILE A 605 6.29 -4.78 -11.88
N ASP A 606 6.24 -4.38 -13.15
CA ASP A 606 7.28 -3.58 -13.79
C ASP A 606 7.49 -2.25 -13.02
N SER A 607 6.40 -1.56 -12.65
CA SER A 607 6.49 -0.34 -11.83
C SER A 607 7.09 -0.60 -10.45
N SER A 608 6.72 -1.70 -9.79
CA SER A 608 7.26 -2.07 -8.48
C SER A 608 8.76 -2.37 -8.53
N ILE A 609 9.23 -3.00 -9.61
CA ILE A 609 10.65 -3.32 -9.83
C ILE A 609 11.46 -2.05 -10.07
N GLU A 610 10.97 -1.13 -10.90
CA GLU A 610 11.67 0.14 -11.16
C GLU A 610 11.75 1.03 -9.91
N ASP A 611 10.67 1.09 -9.12
CA ASP A 611 10.64 1.80 -7.85
C ASP A 611 11.65 1.22 -6.84
N TRP A 612 11.72 -0.10 -6.74
CA TRP A 612 12.70 -0.80 -5.92
C TRP A 612 14.14 -0.51 -6.34
N LYS A 613 14.46 -0.55 -7.65
CA LYS A 613 15.80 -0.23 -8.17
C LYS A 613 16.20 1.20 -7.79
N LEU A 614 15.35 2.17 -8.11
CA LEU A 614 15.63 3.58 -7.89
C LEU A 614 15.82 3.89 -6.40
N THR A 615 14.93 3.37 -5.55
CA THR A 615 15.02 3.56 -4.09
C THR A 615 16.32 3.00 -3.52
N THR A 616 16.71 1.80 -3.96
CA THR A 616 17.93 1.13 -3.48
C THR A 616 19.16 1.92 -3.89
N THR A 617 19.25 2.33 -5.16
CA THR A 617 20.37 3.12 -5.68
C THR A 617 20.48 4.49 -5.03
N ASN A 618 19.38 5.25 -4.94
CA ASN A 618 19.39 6.60 -4.36
C ASN A 618 19.74 6.58 -2.87
N THR A 619 19.28 5.58 -2.12
CA THR A 619 19.60 5.45 -0.70
C THR A 619 21.09 5.23 -0.48
N PHE A 620 21.71 4.35 -1.29
CA PHE A 620 23.15 4.09 -1.23
C PHE A 620 23.96 5.34 -1.57
N LYS A 621 23.66 5.96 -2.72
CA LYS A 621 24.26 7.22 -3.20
C LYS A 621 24.19 8.34 -2.15
N ARG A 622 23.00 8.57 -1.58
CA ARG A 622 22.78 9.62 -0.57
C ARG A 622 23.58 9.38 0.70
N THR A 623 23.68 8.14 1.16
CA THR A 623 24.46 7.77 2.36
C THR A 623 25.94 8.10 2.16
N ILE A 624 26.50 7.70 1.02
CA ILE A 624 27.89 8.00 0.67
C ILE A 624 28.15 9.51 0.63
N ARG A 625 27.26 10.28 -0.02
CA ARG A 625 27.40 11.75 -0.09
C ARG A 625 27.32 12.40 1.30
N LEU A 626 26.40 11.95 2.16
CA LEU A 626 26.30 12.43 3.54
C LEU A 626 27.61 12.22 4.32
N ILE A 627 28.21 11.03 4.20
CA ILE A 627 29.50 10.72 4.84
C ILE A 627 30.57 11.71 4.40
N GLN A 628 30.72 11.92 3.08
CA GLN A 628 31.71 12.83 2.51
C GLN A 628 31.52 14.27 2.98
N GLN A 629 30.27 14.76 3.00
CA GLN A 629 29.96 16.12 3.43
C GLN A 629 30.21 16.33 4.93
N ILE A 630 29.91 15.33 5.76
CA ILE A 630 30.18 15.39 7.20
C ILE A 630 31.69 15.36 7.48
N TYR A 631 32.47 14.56 6.75
CA TYR A 631 33.94 14.57 6.88
C TYR A 631 34.53 15.92 6.51
N GLN A 632 34.10 16.49 5.39
CA GLN A 632 34.53 17.82 4.96
C GLN A 632 34.12 18.89 5.97
N GLY A 633 32.88 18.87 6.43
CA GLY A 633 32.37 19.86 7.37
C GLY A 633 33.08 19.86 8.72
N ASN A 634 33.38 18.68 9.24
CA ASN A 634 34.18 18.53 10.45
C ASN A 634 35.69 18.66 10.21
N GLN A 635 36.13 18.68 8.96
CA GLN A 635 37.54 18.62 8.55
C GLN A 635 38.31 17.49 9.24
N LEU A 636 37.79 16.26 9.19
CA LEU A 636 38.44 15.11 9.84
C LEU A 636 39.79 14.81 9.17
N ILE A 637 40.85 14.64 9.97
CA ILE A 637 42.20 14.47 9.42
C ILE A 637 42.51 13.01 9.06
N SER A 638 43.24 12.80 7.96
CA SER A 638 43.62 11.48 7.43
C SER A 638 45.11 11.17 7.63
N ASP A 639 45.47 9.94 7.96
CA ASP A 639 46.88 9.52 8.12
C ASP A 639 47.72 9.57 6.83
N LEU A 640 47.08 9.85 5.69
CA LEU A 640 47.73 10.03 4.39
C LEU A 640 48.29 11.44 4.18
N TYR A 641 48.09 12.38 5.10
CA TYR A 641 48.56 13.77 5.01
C TYR A 641 48.04 14.55 3.78
N THR A 642 46.91 14.12 3.22
CA THR A 642 46.38 14.68 1.98
C THR A 642 45.50 15.90 2.20
N ASN A 643 44.88 16.06 3.38
CA ASN A 643 44.06 17.23 3.71
C ASN A 643 44.71 18.21 4.69
N TYR A 644 45.80 17.85 5.36
CA TYR A 644 46.46 18.71 6.34
C TYR A 644 47.98 18.59 6.37
N ILE A 645 48.61 19.61 6.93
CA ILE A 645 50.02 19.62 7.33
C ILE A 645 50.12 19.98 8.81
N MET A 646 51.11 19.43 9.50
CA MET A 646 51.48 19.87 10.84
C MET A 646 52.49 21.02 10.72
N VAL A 647 52.27 22.08 11.48
CA VAL A 647 53.19 23.22 11.53
C VAL A 647 53.70 23.36 12.96
N ASP A 648 55.04 23.32 13.11
CA ASP A 648 55.71 23.56 14.39
C ASP A 648 55.89 25.07 14.61
N GLY A 649 55.19 25.62 15.61
CA GLY A 649 55.35 26.99 16.07
C GLY A 649 56.26 27.10 17.30
N ASN A 650 56.74 28.30 17.59
CA ASN A 650 57.69 28.57 18.70
C ASN A 650 57.21 28.11 20.10
N SER A 651 55.89 27.94 20.32
CA SER A 651 55.32 27.48 21.60
C SER A 651 54.18 26.46 21.45
N GLU A 652 53.54 26.34 20.28
CA GLU A 652 52.38 25.45 20.05
C GLU A 652 52.50 24.71 18.71
N ILE A 653 51.88 23.52 18.63
CA ILE A 653 51.74 22.74 17.39
C ILE A 653 50.33 22.99 16.86
N TYR A 654 50.20 23.40 15.60
CA TYR A 654 48.91 23.59 14.97
C TYR A 654 48.82 22.86 13.62
N LEU A 655 47.58 22.60 13.18
CA LEU A 655 47.31 21.97 11.89
C LEU A 655 46.90 23.04 10.87
N SER A 656 47.42 22.93 9.66
CA SER A 656 47.02 23.78 8.54
C SER A 656 46.47 22.93 7.40
N SER A 657 45.57 23.52 6.61
CA SER A 657 44.94 22.86 5.47
C SER A 657 45.93 22.68 4.32
N GLN A 658 45.89 21.52 3.67
CA GLN A 658 46.63 21.29 2.43
C GLN A 658 46.03 22.07 1.25
N THR A 659 46.86 22.34 0.25
CA THR A 659 46.46 22.97 -1.01
C THR A 659 46.97 22.15 -2.19
N HIS A 660 46.05 21.75 -3.07
CA HIS A 660 46.35 21.00 -4.30
C HIS A 660 46.06 21.89 -5.50
N GLN A 661 47.06 22.15 -6.35
CA GLN A 661 46.93 23.03 -7.53
C GLN A 661 46.28 24.40 -7.26
N GLY A 662 46.53 24.99 -6.08
CA GLY A 662 45.92 26.27 -5.67
C GLY A 662 44.50 26.16 -5.09
N CYS A 663 43.91 24.97 -5.04
CA CYS A 663 42.64 24.69 -4.36
C CYS A 663 42.90 24.24 -2.91
N ASN A 664 42.27 24.91 -1.93
CA ASN A 664 42.48 24.64 -0.51
C ASN A 664 41.45 23.66 0.08
N CYS A 665 41.93 22.63 0.79
CA CYS A 665 41.11 21.55 1.32
C CYS A 665 40.01 21.95 2.31
N ILE A 666 40.14 23.08 2.98
CA ILE A 666 39.09 23.55 3.89
C ILE A 666 37.89 24.14 3.14
N LEU A 667 38.13 24.75 1.98
CA LEU A 667 37.09 25.41 1.18
C LEU A 667 36.39 24.41 0.25
N SER A 668 37.14 23.46 -0.30
CA SER A 668 36.59 22.39 -1.15
C SER A 668 37.23 21.04 -0.85
N SER A 669 36.40 20.00 -0.76
CA SER A 669 36.86 18.61 -0.69
C SER A 669 37.36 18.08 -2.05
N SER A 670 36.97 18.74 -3.15
CA SER A 670 37.28 18.33 -4.53
C SER A 670 38.66 18.75 -5.00
N CYS A 671 39.50 19.34 -4.13
CA CYS A 671 40.86 19.71 -4.53
C CYS A 671 41.67 18.43 -4.71
N ASP A 672 42.20 18.25 -5.92
CA ASP A 672 42.93 17.06 -6.30
C ASP A 672 44.14 17.40 -7.20
N SER A 673 44.93 16.37 -7.48
CA SER A 673 46.12 16.41 -8.32
C SER A 673 46.35 15.03 -8.92
N THR A 674 46.93 14.98 -10.12
CA THR A 674 47.26 13.70 -10.77
C THR A 674 48.22 12.91 -9.91
N VAL A 675 47.93 11.63 -9.71
CA VAL A 675 48.81 10.75 -8.96
C VAL A 675 50.01 10.33 -9.80
N GLU A 676 51.18 10.26 -9.16
CA GLU A 676 52.45 9.98 -9.81
C GLU A 676 53.19 8.84 -9.12
N ILE A 677 53.97 8.07 -9.88
CA ILE A 677 54.87 7.05 -9.35
C ILE A 677 56.31 7.57 -9.35
N TYR A 678 56.94 7.61 -8.17
CA TYR A 678 58.32 8.09 -8.01
C TYR A 678 59.32 6.93 -7.92
N ARG A 679 60.51 7.10 -8.52
CA ARG A 679 61.57 6.08 -8.44
C ARG A 679 62.29 6.13 -7.10
N THR A 680 62.38 4.99 -6.42
CA THR A 680 63.14 4.83 -5.17
C THR A 680 64.50 4.20 -5.42
N ASN A 681 65.59 4.79 -4.93
CA ASN A 681 66.93 4.18 -5.02
C ASN A 681 67.13 3.08 -3.96
N ARG A 682 68.08 2.15 -4.21
CA ARG A 682 68.45 1.05 -3.27
C ARG A 682 68.98 1.54 -1.91
N GLY A 683 69.28 2.82 -1.76
CA GLY A 683 69.75 3.45 -0.51
C GLY A 683 68.71 4.33 0.21
N GLY A 684 67.43 4.30 -0.19
CA GLY A 684 66.35 5.01 0.54
C GLY A 684 66.22 6.52 0.28
N GLY A 685 67.10 7.13 -0.53
CA GLY A 685 66.96 8.52 -0.98
C GLY A 685 65.97 8.67 -2.15
N LEU A 686 65.07 9.65 -2.05
CA LEU A 686 64.09 10.02 -3.08
C LEU A 686 64.74 10.98 -4.09
N TYR A 687 64.74 10.62 -5.38
CA TYR A 687 65.03 11.56 -6.47
C TYR A 687 63.70 11.92 -7.16
N PHE A 688 63.48 13.20 -7.44
CA PHE A 688 62.29 13.73 -8.12
C PHE A 688 62.40 13.71 -9.66
N GLU A 689 63.35 12.97 -10.24
CA GLU A 689 63.54 12.94 -11.69
C GLU A 689 62.56 11.96 -12.37
N ASP A 690 61.76 12.51 -13.28
CA ASP A 690 60.78 11.84 -14.17
C ASP A 690 59.71 10.98 -13.47
N PRO A 691 58.80 11.57 -12.68
CA PRO A 691 57.62 10.86 -12.18
C PRO A 691 56.75 10.34 -13.33
N TYR A 692 56.21 9.14 -13.19
CA TYR A 692 55.24 8.60 -14.15
C TYR A 692 53.81 8.97 -13.68
N PRO A 693 53.10 9.86 -14.39
CA PRO A 693 51.70 10.15 -14.07
C PRO A 693 50.82 8.97 -14.50
N VAL A 694 49.99 8.48 -13.59
CA VAL A 694 49.04 7.42 -13.92
C VAL A 694 47.77 8.05 -14.50
N SER A 695 47.43 7.71 -15.74
CA SER A 695 46.34 8.34 -16.49
C SER A 695 45.03 8.36 -15.70
N ASN A 696 44.49 9.57 -15.50
CA ASN A 696 43.19 9.85 -14.89
C ASN A 696 42.94 9.20 -13.52
N ILE A 697 44.01 9.04 -12.73
CA ILE A 697 43.91 8.74 -11.31
C ILE A 697 44.40 9.97 -10.53
N PHE A 698 43.60 10.40 -9.57
CA PHE A 698 43.86 11.59 -8.77
C PHE A 698 44.09 11.22 -7.31
N TYR A 699 44.89 12.02 -6.60
CA TYR A 699 44.88 12.11 -5.14
C TYR A 699 44.44 13.51 -4.75
N GLY A 700 43.84 13.68 -3.58
CA GLY A 700 43.30 14.97 -3.16
C GLY A 700 42.99 14.99 -1.69
N CYS A 701 42.29 16.02 -1.21
CA CYS A 701 42.03 16.25 0.21
C CYS A 701 41.60 14.97 0.94
N TYR A 702 40.58 14.30 0.42
CA TYR A 702 40.14 13.01 0.91
C TYR A 702 40.29 11.96 -0.19
N SER A 703 40.82 10.78 0.19
CA SER A 703 41.02 9.64 -0.72
C SER A 703 39.73 9.22 -1.41
N ILE A 704 38.59 9.24 -0.70
CA ILE A 704 37.30 8.89 -1.27
C ILE A 704 36.91 9.86 -2.39
N GLN A 705 37.05 11.17 -2.15
CA GLN A 705 36.63 12.20 -3.11
C GLN A 705 37.49 12.16 -4.38
N SER A 706 38.79 11.98 -4.22
CA SER A 706 39.73 11.91 -5.34
C SER A 706 39.61 10.58 -6.11
N LEU A 707 39.34 9.45 -5.44
CA LEU A 707 38.96 8.22 -6.12
C LEU A 707 37.68 8.41 -6.96
N PHE A 708 36.67 9.06 -6.41
CA PHE A 708 35.39 9.29 -7.08
C PHE A 708 35.53 10.16 -8.34
N GLY A 709 36.45 11.13 -8.33
CA GLY A 709 36.82 11.91 -9.50
C GLY A 709 37.71 11.15 -10.50
N SER A 710 38.33 10.05 -10.10
CA SER A 710 39.22 9.25 -10.95
C SER A 710 38.45 8.35 -11.94
N THR A 711 39.15 7.87 -12.97
CA THR A 711 38.66 6.83 -13.90
C THR A 711 39.53 5.57 -13.83
N LEU A 712 39.08 4.50 -14.48
CA LEU A 712 39.84 3.25 -14.60
C LEU A 712 40.64 3.16 -15.90
N GLU A 713 40.89 4.28 -16.59
CA GLU A 713 41.44 4.30 -17.95
C GLU A 713 42.73 3.46 -18.10
N CYS A 714 43.67 3.58 -17.15
CA CYS A 714 44.90 2.80 -17.16
C CYS A 714 44.63 1.28 -17.14
N PHE A 715 43.57 0.83 -16.47
CA PHE A 715 43.24 -0.59 -16.30
C PHE A 715 42.56 -1.23 -17.51
N TYR A 716 42.12 -0.41 -18.46
CA TYR A 716 41.69 -0.86 -19.79
C TYR A 716 42.85 -0.94 -20.79
N ASN A 717 44.06 -0.50 -20.41
CA ASN A 717 45.23 -0.46 -21.28
C ASN A 717 46.38 -1.30 -20.69
N LEU A 718 46.59 -2.48 -21.26
CA LEU A 718 47.65 -3.40 -20.81
C LEU A 718 49.04 -2.73 -20.81
N SER A 719 49.33 -1.83 -21.75
CA SER A 719 50.62 -1.10 -21.78
C SER A 719 50.78 -0.17 -20.58
N CYS A 720 49.70 0.46 -20.12
CA CYS A 720 49.71 1.30 -18.92
C CYS A 720 49.98 0.43 -17.69
N MET A 721 49.25 -0.67 -17.54
CA MET A 721 49.42 -1.60 -16.42
C MET A 721 50.83 -2.20 -16.34
N LEU A 722 51.41 -2.58 -17.48
CA LEU A 722 52.80 -3.08 -17.55
C LEU A 722 53.81 -1.99 -17.18
N THR A 723 53.53 -0.73 -17.52
CA THR A 723 54.37 0.39 -17.11
C THR A 723 54.31 0.56 -15.59
N VAL A 724 53.09 0.54 -15.01
CA VAL A 724 52.87 0.60 -13.56
C VAL A 724 53.62 -0.54 -12.84
N ASP A 725 53.53 -1.78 -13.34
CA ASP A 725 54.25 -2.95 -12.80
C ASP A 725 55.78 -2.73 -12.74
N GLU A 726 56.36 -2.12 -13.77
CA GLU A 726 57.80 -1.83 -13.83
C GLU A 726 58.28 -0.93 -12.68
N TYR A 727 57.42 -0.02 -12.21
CA TYR A 727 57.72 0.86 -11.07
C TYR A 727 57.44 0.21 -9.71
N ILE A 728 56.50 -0.74 -9.64
CA ILE A 728 56.13 -1.41 -8.40
C ILE A 728 57.22 -2.39 -7.94
N ARG A 729 57.73 -3.24 -8.86
CA ARG A 729 58.72 -4.31 -8.60
C ARG A 729 58.50 -5.02 -7.26
N SER A 730 57.31 -5.58 -7.07
CA SER A 730 56.96 -6.38 -5.89
C SER A 730 57.73 -7.71 -5.87
N LEU A 731 57.92 -8.31 -4.69
CA LEU A 731 58.53 -9.64 -4.53
C LEU A 731 57.63 -10.78 -5.08
N VAL A 732 56.37 -10.46 -5.37
CA VAL A 732 55.35 -11.38 -5.89
C VAL A 732 55.04 -11.01 -7.33
N SER A 733 55.01 -11.98 -8.24
CA SER A 733 54.56 -11.75 -9.62
C SER A 733 53.03 -11.79 -9.72
N PHE A 734 52.47 -10.84 -10.47
CA PHE A 734 51.04 -10.76 -10.76
C PHE A 734 50.82 -10.86 -12.27
N ASN A 735 49.85 -11.66 -12.69
CA ASN A 735 49.50 -11.77 -14.11
C ASN A 735 48.34 -10.81 -14.38
N PHE A 736 48.56 -9.84 -15.25
CA PHE A 736 47.59 -8.78 -15.49
C PHE A 736 46.61 -9.15 -16.59
N SER A 737 45.32 -8.98 -16.31
CA SER A 737 44.26 -8.92 -17.31
C SER A 737 43.68 -7.50 -17.33
N ALA A 738 43.76 -6.84 -18.47
CA ALA A 738 43.09 -5.55 -18.67
C ALA A 738 41.57 -5.74 -18.68
N LEU A 739 40.85 -4.72 -18.23
CA LEU A 739 39.40 -4.62 -18.34
C LEU A 739 38.99 -4.53 -19.83
N ASP A 740 37.81 -5.03 -20.17
CA ASP A 740 37.30 -5.06 -21.54
C ASP A 740 36.55 -3.77 -21.91
N GLN A 741 37.13 -2.99 -22.82
CA GLN A 741 36.57 -1.73 -23.32
C GLN A 741 35.25 -1.90 -24.07
N ASN A 742 34.92 -3.13 -24.51
CA ASN A 742 33.64 -3.41 -25.18
C ASN A 742 32.47 -3.52 -24.19
N LEU A 743 32.75 -3.78 -22.91
CA LEU A 743 31.72 -3.91 -21.87
C LEU A 743 31.40 -2.56 -21.23
N ASN A 744 32.42 -1.75 -20.92
CA ASN A 744 32.27 -0.44 -20.27
C ASN A 744 33.29 0.57 -20.83
N GLN A 745 33.00 1.87 -20.68
CA GLN A 745 33.86 2.92 -21.24
C GLN A 745 35.04 3.27 -20.30
N PRO A 746 36.28 3.43 -20.82
CA PRO A 746 37.44 3.77 -20.00
C PRO A 746 37.40 5.14 -19.31
N ASN A 747 36.62 6.07 -19.85
CA ASN A 747 36.48 7.44 -19.35
C ASN A 747 35.36 7.59 -18.30
N GLU A 748 34.70 6.49 -17.92
CA GLU A 748 33.69 6.51 -16.87
C GLU A 748 34.36 6.78 -15.51
N THR A 749 33.86 7.78 -14.78
CA THR A 749 34.36 8.10 -13.43
C THR A 749 33.87 7.07 -12.43
N ILE A 750 34.63 6.84 -11.36
CA ILE A 750 34.18 5.96 -10.27
C ILE A 750 32.86 6.46 -9.67
N THR A 751 32.61 7.77 -9.63
CA THR A 751 31.31 8.33 -9.22
C THR A 751 30.16 7.79 -10.07
N MET A 752 30.30 7.74 -11.40
CA MET A 752 29.25 7.24 -12.30
C MET A 752 28.93 5.77 -12.05
N ILE A 753 29.96 4.94 -11.82
CA ILE A 753 29.81 3.52 -11.51
C ILE A 753 29.14 3.35 -10.13
N THR A 754 29.56 4.14 -9.15
CA THR A 754 29.06 4.06 -7.76
C THR A 754 27.62 4.59 -7.64
N ASP A 755 27.28 5.66 -8.37
CA ASP A 755 25.92 6.22 -8.46
C ASP A 755 24.94 5.24 -9.13
N GLN A 756 25.43 4.20 -9.82
CA GLN A 756 24.64 3.08 -10.36
C GLN A 756 24.73 1.81 -9.48
N LEU A 757 25.16 1.94 -8.22
CA LEU A 757 25.31 0.82 -7.29
C LEU A 757 26.24 -0.29 -7.83
N MET A 758 27.25 0.09 -8.62
CA MET A 758 28.17 -0.86 -9.28
C MET A 758 27.46 -1.89 -10.19
N VAL A 759 26.27 -1.55 -10.74
CA VAL A 759 25.47 -2.42 -11.62
C VAL A 759 25.34 -1.80 -13.01
N ASP A 760 25.75 -2.55 -14.02
CA ASP A 760 25.61 -2.12 -15.42
C ASP A 760 24.21 -2.41 -15.97
N LYS A 761 23.62 -3.53 -15.54
CA LYS A 761 22.33 -3.98 -16.07
C LYS A 761 21.55 -4.81 -15.07
N TRP A 762 20.23 -4.61 -15.07
CA TRP A 762 19.29 -5.44 -14.32
C TRP A 762 18.54 -6.37 -15.27
N LEU A 763 18.60 -7.67 -15.01
CA LEU A 763 17.81 -8.68 -15.72
C LEU A 763 16.60 -9.04 -14.86
N SER A 764 15.38 -8.84 -15.39
CA SER A 764 14.14 -9.25 -14.73
C SER A 764 13.32 -10.17 -15.61
N ASN A 765 12.69 -11.17 -14.99
CA ASN A 765 11.72 -12.05 -15.63
C ASN A 765 10.47 -12.15 -14.77
N ILE A 766 9.30 -11.98 -15.38
CA ILE A 766 8.00 -11.94 -14.71
C ILE A 766 7.09 -12.98 -15.36
N SER A 767 6.59 -13.93 -14.56
CA SER A 767 5.73 -15.03 -14.99
C SER A 767 4.28 -14.83 -14.58
N PHE A 768 3.44 -14.40 -15.53
CA PHE A 768 2.00 -14.30 -15.30
C PHE A 768 1.37 -15.67 -14.98
N SER A 769 1.83 -16.75 -15.62
CA SER A 769 1.30 -18.09 -15.38
C SER A 769 1.58 -18.57 -13.95
N SER A 770 2.79 -18.32 -13.43
CA SER A 770 3.13 -18.65 -12.04
C SER A 770 2.31 -17.83 -11.03
N TYR A 771 2.05 -16.55 -11.32
CA TYR A 771 1.10 -15.75 -10.55
C TYR A 771 -0.31 -16.36 -10.57
N TYR A 772 -0.82 -16.71 -11.76
CA TYR A 772 -2.18 -17.21 -11.92
C TYR A 772 -2.40 -18.54 -11.19
N GLU A 773 -1.40 -19.44 -11.23
CA GLU A 773 -1.39 -20.70 -10.49
C GLU A 773 -1.43 -20.52 -8.97
N LYS A 774 -0.83 -19.44 -8.44
CA LYS A 774 -0.89 -19.12 -7.00
C LYS A 774 -2.18 -18.41 -6.59
N CYS A 775 -2.67 -17.49 -7.42
CA CYS A 775 -3.99 -16.87 -7.21
C CYS A 775 -5.10 -17.93 -7.23
N LEU A 776 -5.04 -18.90 -8.16
CA LEU A 776 -5.95 -20.05 -8.31
C LEU A 776 -7.41 -19.67 -8.01
N PRO A 777 -8.12 -19.03 -8.94
CA PRO A 777 -9.47 -18.54 -8.68
C PRO A 777 -10.43 -19.71 -8.39
N LEU A 778 -11.17 -19.64 -7.27
CA LEU A 778 -12.12 -20.70 -6.90
C LEU A 778 -13.33 -20.72 -7.84
N SER A 779 -13.79 -19.54 -8.23
CA SER A 779 -14.87 -19.36 -9.19
C SER A 779 -14.76 -18.00 -9.87
N CYS A 780 -15.17 -17.90 -11.12
CA CYS A 780 -15.39 -16.64 -11.82
C CYS A 780 -16.88 -16.47 -12.11
N THR A 781 -17.44 -15.34 -11.70
CA THR A 781 -18.83 -14.96 -11.97
C THR A 781 -18.86 -13.78 -12.93
N TYR A 782 -19.67 -13.87 -13.99
CA TYR A 782 -19.87 -12.78 -14.93
C TYR A 782 -21.33 -12.61 -15.31
N GLN A 783 -21.69 -11.40 -15.70
CA GLN A 783 -23.06 -11.03 -16.09
C GLN A 783 -23.17 -10.86 -17.61
N TYR A 784 -24.24 -11.38 -18.20
CA TYR A 784 -24.54 -11.23 -19.63
C TYR A 784 -26.05 -10.96 -19.86
N ASN A 785 -26.36 -10.28 -20.97
CA ASN A 785 -27.75 -9.96 -21.35
C ASN A 785 -28.34 -11.09 -22.19
N ASP A 786 -29.39 -11.74 -21.69
CA ASP A 786 -30.09 -12.80 -22.40
C ASP A 786 -31.61 -12.54 -22.51
N ARG A 787 -32.26 -13.19 -23.48
CA ARG A 787 -33.72 -13.10 -23.63
C ARG A 787 -34.42 -13.86 -22.49
N ASN A 788 -35.60 -13.37 -22.09
CA ASN A 788 -36.41 -14.06 -21.09
C ASN A 788 -36.70 -15.51 -21.50
N ASN A 789 -36.61 -16.44 -20.55
CA ASN A 789 -36.89 -17.85 -20.76
C ASN A 789 -38.29 -18.01 -21.37
N LEU A 790 -38.38 -18.78 -22.46
CA LEU A 790 -39.59 -19.02 -23.23
C LEU A 790 -40.76 -19.50 -22.35
N PHE A 791 -40.50 -20.28 -21.30
CA PHE A 791 -41.53 -20.69 -20.34
C PHE A 791 -42.08 -19.51 -19.52
N ILE A 792 -41.21 -18.60 -19.07
CA ILE A 792 -41.61 -17.39 -18.32
C ILE A 792 -42.40 -16.45 -19.23
N SER A 793 -42.00 -16.33 -20.49
CA SER A 793 -42.71 -15.52 -21.49
C SER A 793 -44.11 -16.09 -21.78
N ILE A 794 -44.22 -17.40 -22.03
CA ILE A 794 -45.51 -18.07 -22.29
C ILE A 794 -46.45 -17.97 -21.09
N THR A 795 -45.96 -18.27 -19.88
CA THR A 795 -46.79 -18.19 -18.66
C THR A 795 -47.27 -16.77 -18.38
N THR A 796 -46.47 -15.75 -18.69
CA THR A 796 -46.87 -14.34 -18.56
C THR A 796 -47.94 -13.95 -19.58
N ILE A 797 -47.80 -14.36 -20.84
CA ILE A 797 -48.81 -14.10 -21.89
C ILE A 797 -50.15 -14.78 -21.54
N ILE A 798 -50.13 -16.04 -21.11
CA ILE A 798 -51.33 -16.79 -20.69
C ILE A 798 -52.00 -16.11 -19.48
N SER A 799 -51.21 -15.58 -18.55
CA SER A 799 -51.72 -14.92 -17.34
C SER A 799 -52.46 -13.60 -17.64
N ILE A 800 -51.99 -12.84 -18.64
CA ILE A 800 -52.61 -11.55 -19.02
C ILE A 800 -53.89 -11.77 -19.85
N PHE A 801 -53.92 -12.81 -20.69
CA PHE A 801 -55.04 -13.10 -21.60
C PHE A 801 -56.41 -13.19 -20.90
N GLY A 802 -56.49 -13.90 -19.77
CA GLY A 802 -57.76 -14.14 -19.07
C GLY A 802 -58.35 -12.87 -18.45
N GLY A 803 -57.50 -12.06 -17.83
CA GLY A 803 -57.87 -10.76 -17.27
C GLY A 803 -58.27 -9.74 -18.33
N LEU A 804 -57.46 -9.65 -19.38
CA LEU A 804 -57.68 -8.75 -20.51
C LEU A 804 -59.00 -9.07 -21.24
N SER A 805 -59.28 -10.36 -21.48
CA SER A 805 -60.54 -10.82 -22.08
C SER A 805 -61.76 -10.37 -21.27
N LEU A 806 -61.72 -10.53 -19.94
CA LEU A 806 -62.84 -10.19 -19.08
C LEU A 806 -63.04 -8.67 -18.95
N ALA A 807 -61.94 -7.91 -18.87
CA ALA A 807 -61.95 -6.45 -18.85
C ALA A 807 -62.50 -5.85 -20.16
N LEU A 808 -62.06 -6.37 -21.32
CA LEU A 808 -62.58 -5.94 -22.62
C LEU A 808 -64.07 -6.24 -22.76
N LYS A 809 -64.51 -7.41 -22.27
CA LYS A 809 -65.92 -7.82 -22.31
C LYS A 809 -66.78 -6.88 -21.44
N LEU A 810 -66.26 -6.47 -20.28
CA LEU A 810 -66.91 -5.49 -19.41
C LEU A 810 -66.95 -4.11 -20.06
N LEU A 811 -65.83 -3.62 -20.61
CA LEU A 811 -65.74 -2.33 -21.30
C LEU A 811 -66.72 -2.25 -22.47
N ILE A 812 -66.83 -3.33 -23.25
CA ILE A 812 -67.78 -3.38 -24.35
C ILE A 812 -69.20 -3.44 -23.84
N MET A 813 -69.50 -4.17 -22.77
CA MET A 813 -70.84 -4.15 -22.18
C MET A 813 -71.23 -2.77 -21.62
N ILE A 814 -70.28 -2.04 -21.03
CA ILE A 814 -70.49 -0.67 -20.53
C ILE A 814 -70.67 0.29 -21.70
N SER A 815 -69.81 0.22 -22.73
CA SER A 815 -69.93 1.08 -23.91
C SER A 815 -71.20 0.79 -24.69
N LEU A 816 -71.65 -0.47 -24.76
CA LEU A 816 -72.95 -0.83 -25.33
C LEU A 816 -74.10 -0.20 -24.55
N LYS A 817 -74.10 -0.26 -23.21
CA LYS A 817 -75.12 0.40 -22.38
C LYS A 817 -75.07 1.92 -22.47
N PHE A 818 -73.87 2.48 -22.66
CA PHE A 818 -73.69 3.91 -22.85
C PHE A 818 -74.23 4.35 -24.21
N ILE A 819 -73.90 3.65 -25.29
CA ILE A 819 -74.35 3.94 -26.66
C ILE A 819 -75.87 3.72 -26.82
N ASP A 820 -76.42 2.65 -26.25
CA ASP A 820 -77.87 2.37 -26.26
C ASP A 820 -78.65 3.48 -25.53
N LYS A 821 -78.04 4.08 -24.49
CA LYS A 821 -78.60 5.20 -23.74
C LYS A 821 -78.36 6.57 -24.38
N VAL A 822 -77.33 6.72 -25.22
CA VAL A 822 -77.05 7.92 -26.03
C VAL A 822 -77.94 7.97 -27.29
N CYS A 823 -78.33 6.82 -27.86
CA CYS A 823 -79.26 6.76 -28.99
C CYS A 823 -80.75 6.88 -28.59
N SER A 824 -81.07 6.82 -27.29
CA SER A 824 -82.41 7.07 -26.74
C SER A 824 -82.48 8.53 -26.27
N ASN A 825 -83.13 9.38 -27.06
CA ASN A 825 -83.16 10.84 -26.94
C ASN A 825 -83.84 11.35 -25.64
N ASN A 826 -83.15 11.30 -24.49
CA ASN A 826 -83.51 12.06 -23.28
C ASN A 826 -82.27 12.28 -22.41
N PHE A 827 -81.52 13.35 -22.70
CA PHE A 827 -80.20 13.63 -22.13
C PHE A 827 -80.17 14.63 -20.96
N PHE A 828 -81.30 15.12 -20.43
CA PHE A 828 -81.25 16.05 -19.30
C PHE A 828 -82.38 15.80 -18.29
N HIS A 829 -82.18 14.85 -17.38
CA HIS A 829 -82.43 15.04 -15.94
C HIS A 829 -81.93 13.83 -15.12
N LEU A 830 -81.21 14.14 -14.04
CA LEU A 830 -80.73 13.29 -12.94
C LEU A 830 -79.50 12.38 -13.16
N ILE A 831 -78.32 13.00 -13.07
CA ILE A 831 -77.26 12.48 -12.19
C ILE A 831 -77.65 12.89 -10.77
N SER A 832 -78.49 12.11 -10.10
CA SER A 832 -78.59 12.18 -8.63
C SER A 832 -78.66 10.79 -8.01
N PHE A 833 -77.95 10.67 -6.90
CA PHE A 833 -77.73 9.51 -6.06
C PHE A 833 -79.02 8.73 -5.71
N ASN A 834 -79.36 7.69 -6.50
CA ASN A 834 -80.37 6.70 -6.08
C ASN A 834 -79.97 5.23 -6.30
N PHE A 835 -78.70 4.96 -6.65
CA PHE A 835 -78.20 3.58 -6.77
C PHE A 835 -78.01 2.88 -5.41
N ILE A 836 -77.94 3.64 -4.31
CA ILE A 836 -77.75 3.10 -2.95
C ILE A 836 -79.10 2.73 -2.29
N LYS A 837 -80.23 3.31 -2.72
CA LYS A 837 -81.53 3.09 -2.06
C LYS A 837 -82.29 1.84 -2.53
N GLN A 838 -81.97 1.28 -3.71
CA GLN A 838 -82.50 -0.02 -4.18
C GLN A 838 -81.69 -1.23 -3.68
N ILE A 839 -80.72 -1.02 -2.78
CA ILE A 839 -79.91 -2.10 -2.19
C ILE A 839 -80.65 -2.79 -1.03
N PHE A 840 -81.73 -2.24 -0.47
CA PHE A 840 -82.29 -2.72 0.82
C PHE A 840 -83.74 -3.26 0.83
N ILE A 841 -84.31 -3.71 -0.29
CA ILE A 841 -85.61 -4.41 -0.29
C ILE A 841 -85.49 -5.69 -1.15
N CYS A 842 -85.75 -6.87 -0.60
CA CYS A 842 -85.25 -8.14 -1.13
C CYS A 842 -86.26 -9.30 -1.11
N HIS A 843 -86.19 -10.21 -2.10
CA HIS A 843 -86.94 -11.49 -2.08
C HIS A 843 -86.25 -12.72 -2.75
N THR A 844 -85.00 -12.69 -3.27
CA THR A 844 -84.41 -13.86 -3.98
C THR A 844 -82.91 -14.18 -3.72
N GLU A 845 -82.56 -15.47 -3.63
CA GLU A 845 -81.21 -16.03 -3.29
C GLU A 845 -80.10 -15.64 -4.28
N ASN A 846 -80.39 -15.62 -5.59
CA ASN A 846 -79.41 -15.30 -6.64
C ASN A 846 -78.91 -13.84 -6.60
N GLN A 847 -79.75 -12.92 -6.12
CA GLN A 847 -79.37 -11.50 -6.04
C GLN A 847 -78.39 -11.22 -4.89
N ILE A 848 -78.46 -11.99 -3.80
CA ILE A 848 -77.53 -11.89 -2.66
C ILE A 848 -76.13 -12.38 -3.07
N ILE A 849 -76.06 -13.51 -3.79
CA ILE A 849 -74.80 -14.05 -4.34
C ILE A 849 -74.12 -13.04 -5.26
N HIS A 850 -74.88 -12.40 -6.15
CA HIS A 850 -74.34 -11.40 -7.07
C HIS A 850 -73.79 -10.15 -6.37
N ARG A 851 -74.47 -9.67 -5.32
CA ARG A 851 -74.04 -8.47 -4.59
C ARG A 851 -72.81 -8.74 -3.71
N LEU A 852 -72.78 -9.87 -3.01
CA LEU A 852 -71.61 -10.30 -2.21
C LEU A 852 -70.37 -10.52 -3.09
N HIS A 853 -70.57 -11.13 -4.26
CA HIS A 853 -69.52 -11.31 -5.26
C HIS A 853 -68.89 -9.98 -5.70
N VAL A 854 -69.72 -8.98 -6.01
CA VAL A 854 -69.23 -7.65 -6.44
C VAL A 854 -68.47 -6.94 -5.31
N ILE A 855 -68.96 -7.00 -4.07
CA ILE A 855 -68.30 -6.40 -2.91
C ILE A 855 -66.92 -7.06 -2.66
N LEU A 856 -66.84 -8.39 -2.72
CA LEU A 856 -65.59 -9.13 -2.55
C LEU A 856 -64.56 -8.77 -3.64
N VAL A 857 -64.99 -8.70 -4.90
CA VAL A 857 -64.09 -8.32 -6.01
C VAL A 857 -63.58 -6.88 -5.85
N ILE A 858 -64.46 -5.93 -5.55
CA ILE A 858 -64.05 -4.52 -5.37
C ILE A 858 -63.12 -4.38 -4.17
N GLY A 859 -63.45 -4.97 -3.01
CA GLY A 859 -62.65 -4.88 -1.79
C GLY A 859 -61.25 -5.51 -1.93
N ILE A 860 -61.14 -6.63 -2.66
CA ILE A 860 -59.84 -7.27 -2.89
C ILE A 860 -59.02 -6.51 -3.94
N LEU A 861 -59.64 -5.93 -4.96
CA LEU A 861 -58.93 -5.10 -5.94
C LEU A 861 -58.42 -3.80 -5.34
N THR A 862 -59.18 -3.14 -4.46
CA THR A 862 -58.73 -1.91 -3.78
C THR A 862 -57.57 -2.20 -2.84
N THR A 863 -57.63 -3.28 -2.05
CA THR A 863 -56.53 -3.70 -1.18
C THR A 863 -55.28 -4.12 -1.96
N LEU A 864 -55.43 -4.85 -3.08
CA LEU A 864 -54.29 -5.18 -3.96
C LEU A 864 -53.70 -3.95 -4.66
N CYS A 865 -54.54 -2.97 -5.03
CA CYS A 865 -54.09 -1.72 -5.62
C CYS A 865 -53.23 -0.94 -4.62
N MET A 866 -53.73 -0.76 -3.38
CA MET A 866 -53.01 -0.15 -2.28
C MET A 866 -51.71 -0.89 -1.97
N PHE A 867 -51.74 -2.23 -1.86
CA PHE A 867 -50.53 -3.01 -1.61
C PHE A 867 -49.49 -2.83 -2.73
N SER A 868 -49.92 -2.72 -4.00
CA SER A 868 -48.99 -2.53 -5.13
C SER A 868 -48.37 -1.13 -5.18
N THR A 869 -49.09 -0.09 -4.76
CA THR A 869 -48.61 1.29 -4.74
C THR A 869 -47.67 1.57 -3.56
N PHE A 870 -47.78 0.82 -2.46
CA PHE A 870 -46.95 1.01 -1.25
C PHE A 870 -45.74 0.08 -1.15
N THR A 871 -45.53 -0.88 -2.07
CA THR A 871 -44.30 -1.68 -2.05
C THR A 871 -43.12 -0.92 -2.70
N PRO A 872 -42.07 -0.55 -1.94
CA PRO A 872 -40.90 0.11 -2.50
C PRO A 872 -40.11 -0.82 -3.42
N ARG A 873 -39.53 -0.26 -4.50
CA ARG A 873 -38.65 -0.98 -5.43
C ARG A 873 -37.32 -0.24 -5.54
N VAL A 874 -36.21 -0.96 -5.46
CA VAL A 874 -34.89 -0.43 -5.79
C VAL A 874 -34.75 -0.44 -7.31
N ILE A 875 -34.57 0.73 -7.93
CA ILE A 875 -34.29 0.89 -9.36
C ILE A 875 -32.81 1.20 -9.49
N THR A 876 -32.10 0.39 -10.29
CA THR A 876 -30.70 0.62 -10.61
C THR A 876 -30.60 1.25 -12.00
N ILE A 877 -30.04 2.47 -12.09
CA ILE A 877 -29.84 3.20 -13.35
C ILE A 877 -28.36 3.14 -13.74
N GLN A 878 -28.10 3.00 -15.04
CA GLN A 878 -26.75 3.03 -15.62
C GLN A 878 -26.57 4.28 -16.48
N ALA A 879 -25.64 5.14 -16.10
CA ALA A 879 -25.17 6.25 -16.92
C ALA A 879 -23.93 5.81 -17.70
N ASN A 880 -24.04 5.68 -19.03
CA ASN A 880 -22.92 5.27 -19.89
C ASN A 880 -22.03 6.48 -20.20
N LYS A 881 -20.71 6.34 -20.01
CA LYS A 881 -19.70 7.39 -20.24
C LYS A 881 -20.11 8.78 -19.72
N PRO A 882 -20.36 8.93 -18.41
CA PRO A 882 -20.76 10.22 -17.86
C PRO A 882 -19.66 11.26 -18.06
N SER A 883 -20.05 12.50 -18.40
CA SER A 883 -19.13 13.63 -18.30
C SER A 883 -18.91 13.98 -16.83
N LEU A 884 -17.83 14.71 -16.53
CA LEU A 884 -17.55 15.17 -15.17
C LEU A 884 -18.75 15.92 -14.55
N LYS A 885 -19.45 16.73 -15.34
CA LYS A 885 -20.66 17.44 -14.90
C LYS A 885 -21.77 16.47 -14.50
N ILE A 886 -22.08 15.48 -15.35
CA ILE A 886 -23.09 14.45 -15.08
C ILE A 886 -22.73 13.66 -13.81
N TYR A 887 -21.45 13.31 -13.64
CA TYR A 887 -20.99 12.64 -12.43
C TYR A 887 -21.21 13.50 -11.17
N LYS A 888 -20.85 14.79 -11.20
CA LYS A 888 -21.05 15.68 -10.04
C LYS A 888 -22.53 15.82 -9.68
N ASP A 889 -23.41 15.90 -10.68
CA ASP A 889 -24.86 15.94 -10.46
C ASP A 889 -25.37 14.64 -9.82
N LEU A 890 -24.96 13.48 -10.36
CA LEU A 890 -25.33 12.16 -9.82
C LEU A 890 -24.81 11.93 -8.40
N TYR A 891 -23.57 12.34 -8.10
CA TYR A 891 -22.98 12.19 -6.77
C TYR A 891 -23.74 13.03 -5.73
N LYS A 892 -24.21 14.22 -6.12
CA LYS A 892 -24.97 15.11 -5.24
C LYS A 892 -26.33 14.52 -4.85
N GLU A 893 -27.00 13.84 -5.77
CA GLU A 893 -28.34 13.25 -5.52
C GLU A 893 -28.29 11.82 -4.97
N HIS A 894 -27.23 11.05 -5.27
CA HIS A 894 -27.22 9.60 -5.07
C HIS A 894 -25.91 9.05 -4.48
N ASN A 895 -25.18 9.86 -3.69
CA ASN A 895 -23.89 9.49 -3.07
C ASN A 895 -23.87 8.07 -2.48
N ASP A 896 -24.88 7.71 -1.69
CA ASP A 896 -24.90 6.47 -0.90
C ASP A 896 -24.92 5.17 -1.73
N THR A 897 -25.22 5.26 -3.03
CA THR A 897 -25.34 4.08 -3.91
C THR A 897 -24.62 4.21 -5.25
N LEU A 898 -23.93 5.34 -5.49
CA LEU A 898 -23.27 5.62 -6.75
C LEU A 898 -21.92 4.91 -6.84
N GLU A 899 -21.81 3.98 -7.79
CA GLU A 899 -20.59 3.25 -8.10
C GLU A 899 -20.15 3.54 -9.54
N CYS A 900 -18.95 4.08 -9.70
CA CYS A 900 -18.37 4.43 -10.98
C CYS A 900 -17.04 3.71 -11.18
N PRO A 901 -16.99 2.51 -11.80
CA PRO A 901 -15.74 1.83 -12.07
C PRO A 901 -14.84 2.62 -13.04
N CYS A 902 -13.54 2.72 -12.70
CA CYS A 902 -12.54 3.28 -13.60
C CYS A 902 -12.23 2.31 -14.75
N SER A 903 -11.99 2.83 -15.94
CA SER A 903 -11.53 2.02 -17.08
C SER A 903 -10.02 1.73 -17.02
N LYS A 904 -9.23 2.61 -16.39
CA LYS A 904 -7.83 2.38 -16.01
C LYS A 904 -7.72 2.21 -14.51
N LEU A 905 -7.11 1.11 -14.07
CA LEU A 905 -6.90 0.82 -12.64
C LEU A 905 -5.69 1.53 -12.04
N SER A 906 -4.72 1.93 -12.87
CA SER A 906 -3.43 2.50 -12.49
C SER A 906 -3.29 3.89 -13.11
N MET A 907 -3.02 4.91 -12.30
CA MET A 907 -2.91 6.29 -12.75
C MET A 907 -1.70 6.97 -12.10
N LYS A 908 -0.72 7.39 -12.91
CA LYS A 908 0.48 8.07 -12.41
C LYS A 908 0.13 9.34 -11.64
N TYR A 909 0.70 9.54 -10.44
CA TYR A 909 0.45 10.75 -9.65
C TYR A 909 0.76 12.03 -10.43
N LYS A 910 1.85 12.08 -11.20
CA LYS A 910 2.24 13.26 -12.01
C LYS A 910 1.16 13.72 -13.01
N SER A 911 0.19 12.87 -13.35
CA SER A 911 -0.89 13.23 -14.27
C SER A 911 -1.95 14.15 -13.65
N PHE A 912 -2.14 14.12 -12.33
CA PHE A 912 -3.19 14.87 -11.63
C PHE A 912 -2.73 15.54 -10.33
N LEU A 913 -1.54 15.23 -9.81
CA LEU A 913 -0.98 15.78 -8.58
C LEU A 913 0.28 16.60 -8.91
N THR A 914 0.28 17.85 -8.50
CA THR A 914 1.46 18.74 -8.56
C THR A 914 1.95 18.99 -7.14
N LEU A 915 3.25 18.80 -6.91
CA LEU A 915 3.90 19.13 -5.65
C LEU A 915 4.85 20.32 -5.85
N THR A 916 4.83 21.26 -4.92
CA THR A 916 5.75 22.39 -4.89
C THR A 916 6.34 22.55 -3.50
N THR A 917 7.64 22.84 -3.45
CA THR A 917 8.38 22.96 -2.19
C THR A 917 9.13 24.27 -2.13
N ARG A 918 9.17 24.88 -0.94
CA ARG A 918 10.03 26.01 -0.62
C ARG A 918 11.02 25.55 0.43
N PHE A 919 12.30 25.75 0.17
CA PHE A 919 13.35 25.49 1.16
C PHE A 919 13.50 26.68 2.10
N HIS A 920 14.09 26.42 3.26
CA HIS A 920 14.38 27.40 4.29
C HIS A 920 15.24 28.54 3.71
N GLU A 921 14.98 29.78 4.13
CA GLU A 921 15.62 30.99 3.58
C GLU A 921 17.16 30.95 3.67
N MET A 922 17.67 30.28 4.71
CA MET A 922 19.10 29.95 4.88
C MET A 922 19.72 29.33 3.63
N CYS A 923 19.00 28.43 2.94
CA CYS A 923 19.46 27.73 1.74
C CYS A 923 19.53 28.58 0.48
N SER A 924 19.12 29.85 0.56
CA SER A 924 19.25 30.85 -0.49
C SER A 924 19.95 32.12 -0.02
N SER A 925 20.49 32.12 1.20
CA SER A 925 21.09 33.28 1.85
C SER A 925 22.59 33.43 1.59
N GLU A 926 23.15 34.58 1.99
CA GLU A 926 24.60 34.82 1.94
C GLU A 926 25.41 33.88 2.86
N PHE A 927 24.79 33.27 3.87
CA PHE A 927 25.47 32.38 4.84
C PHE A 927 26.03 31.08 4.25
N ILE A 928 25.70 30.77 2.99
CA ILE A 928 26.16 29.55 2.31
C ILE A 928 26.90 29.86 1.00
N THR A 929 27.22 31.13 0.73
CA THR A 929 27.92 31.51 -0.51
C THR A 929 29.42 31.29 -0.41
N ASP A 930 30.09 31.03 -1.54
CA ASP A 930 31.55 30.90 -1.58
C ASP A 930 32.24 32.18 -1.10
N ARG A 931 31.63 33.35 -1.33
CA ARG A 931 32.11 34.64 -0.83
C ARG A 931 32.17 34.66 0.69
N TRP A 932 31.13 34.18 1.36
CA TRP A 932 31.08 34.10 2.81
C TRP A 932 32.09 33.11 3.37
N LEU A 933 32.15 31.90 2.80
CA LEU A 933 33.10 30.87 3.22
C LEU A 933 34.56 31.32 3.05
N SER A 934 34.88 31.98 1.93
CA SER A 934 36.21 32.52 1.65
C SER A 934 36.61 33.60 2.66
N TYR A 935 35.67 34.46 3.03
CA TYR A 935 35.91 35.48 4.04
C TYR A 935 36.20 34.91 5.43
N LEU A 936 35.42 33.93 5.86
CA LEU A 936 35.67 33.23 7.13
C LEU A 936 37.04 32.56 7.12
N TYR A 937 37.42 31.96 5.99
CA TYR A 937 38.75 31.37 5.80
C TYR A 937 39.87 32.42 5.87
N GLU A 938 39.75 33.55 5.16
CA GLU A 938 40.76 34.62 5.17
C GLU A 938 40.92 35.21 6.57
N LYS A 939 39.82 35.39 7.32
CA LYS A 939 39.88 35.84 8.71
C LYS A 939 40.65 34.86 9.58
N ARG A 940 40.38 33.57 9.42
CA ARG A 940 41.10 32.49 10.12
C ARG A 940 42.60 32.48 9.77
N ASP A 941 42.95 32.56 8.49
CA ASP A 941 44.34 32.43 8.02
C ASP A 941 45.22 33.65 8.38
N ASN A 942 44.63 34.85 8.40
CA ASN A 942 45.35 36.08 8.76
C ASN A 942 45.77 36.15 10.24
N ASP A 943 45.08 35.42 11.13
CA ASP A 943 45.43 35.32 12.55
C ASP A 943 45.77 33.87 12.88
N LYS A 944 47.01 33.47 12.64
CA LYS A 944 47.50 32.08 12.80
C LYS A 944 47.50 31.58 14.26
N ARG A 945 46.93 32.33 15.21
CA ARG A 945 46.90 32.02 16.65
C ARG A 945 45.49 31.96 17.23
N HIS A 946 44.49 31.62 16.42
CA HIS A 946 43.14 31.43 16.94
C HIS A 946 43.14 30.30 17.97
N SER A 947 42.66 30.63 19.18
CA SER A 947 42.35 29.63 20.20
C SER A 947 41.34 28.62 19.63
N PRO A 948 41.39 27.34 20.05
CA PRO A 948 40.31 26.38 19.77
C PRO A 948 38.91 26.86 20.20
N TYR A 949 38.86 27.86 21.09
CA TYR A 949 37.65 28.52 21.57
C TYR A 949 37.22 29.75 20.73
N ASP A 950 37.92 30.10 19.65
CA ASP A 950 37.48 31.17 18.74
C ASP A 950 36.49 30.62 17.70
N PHE A 951 35.37 31.34 17.53
CA PHE A 951 34.37 31.05 16.52
C PHE A 951 34.94 30.91 15.10
N TYR A 952 35.83 31.81 14.66
CA TYR A 952 36.36 31.78 13.28
C TYR A 952 37.12 30.49 12.97
N ASN A 953 37.65 29.82 13.99
CA ASN A 953 38.41 28.59 13.79
C ASN A 953 37.53 27.51 13.15
N SER A 954 36.33 27.25 13.71
CA SER A 954 35.41 26.21 13.20
C SER A 954 34.30 26.72 12.29
N ALA A 955 34.09 28.05 12.18
CA ALA A 955 32.99 28.65 11.43
C ALA A 955 32.92 28.20 9.96
N VAL A 956 34.07 28.10 9.26
CA VAL A 956 34.10 27.62 7.87
C VAL A 956 33.45 26.24 7.74
N GLY A 957 33.74 25.34 8.69
CA GLY A 957 33.17 23.99 8.72
C GLY A 957 31.67 24.00 9.02
N GLN A 958 31.23 24.84 9.98
CA GLN A 958 29.82 24.98 10.34
C GLN A 958 28.95 25.42 9.14
N PHE A 959 29.36 26.48 8.43
CA PHE A 959 28.61 26.97 7.27
C PHE A 959 28.78 26.08 6.03
N LYS A 960 29.89 25.36 5.89
CA LYS A 960 30.03 24.34 4.85
C LYS A 960 29.04 23.19 5.07
N LEU A 961 28.85 22.73 6.30
CA LEU A 961 27.82 21.75 6.64
C LEU A 961 26.43 22.26 6.31
N LEU A 962 26.13 23.52 6.65
CA LEU A 962 24.85 24.14 6.34
C LEU A 962 24.57 24.14 4.82
N LEU A 963 25.55 24.55 4.00
CA LEU A 963 25.48 24.48 2.54
C LEU A 963 25.22 23.03 2.06
N SER A 964 25.96 22.06 2.60
CA SER A 964 25.82 20.66 2.23
C SER A 964 24.45 20.09 2.58
N PHE A 965 23.90 20.42 3.76
CA PHE A 965 22.56 19.99 4.14
C PHE A 965 21.47 20.63 3.27
N CYS A 966 21.62 21.89 2.88
CA CYS A 966 20.72 22.52 1.91
C CYS A 966 20.74 21.80 0.56
N ASN A 967 21.92 21.51 0.02
CA ASN A 967 22.06 20.83 -1.27
C ASN A 967 21.51 19.40 -1.24
N LEU A 968 21.87 18.62 -0.22
CA LEU A 968 21.43 17.23 -0.08
C LEU A 968 19.93 17.12 0.21
N SER A 969 19.38 18.06 0.99
CA SER A 969 17.93 18.12 1.21
C SER A 969 17.19 18.43 -0.08
N ASN A 970 17.70 19.38 -0.88
CA ASN A 970 17.11 19.70 -2.17
C ASN A 970 17.14 18.53 -3.16
N GLU A 971 18.29 17.86 -3.28
CA GLU A 971 18.41 16.65 -4.10
C GLU A 971 17.44 15.56 -3.60
N THR A 972 17.42 15.30 -2.30
CA THR A 972 16.54 14.28 -1.68
C THR A 972 15.07 14.54 -2.00
N VAL A 973 14.60 15.77 -1.78
CA VAL A 973 13.20 16.15 -2.02
C VAL A 973 12.88 16.09 -3.51
N SER A 974 13.76 16.61 -4.37
CA SER A 974 13.55 16.64 -5.82
C SER A 974 13.48 15.23 -6.42
N GLU A 975 14.41 14.35 -6.05
CA GLU A 975 14.41 12.94 -6.47
C GLU A 975 13.15 12.20 -5.96
N SER A 976 12.77 12.44 -4.70
CA SER A 976 11.58 11.80 -4.11
C SER A 976 10.28 12.26 -4.78
N ILE A 977 10.15 13.54 -5.15
CA ILE A 977 8.99 14.07 -5.88
C ILE A 977 8.94 13.49 -7.30
N LEU A 978 10.09 13.38 -7.97
CA LEU A 978 10.18 12.76 -9.30
C LEU A 978 9.74 11.29 -9.24
N GLN A 979 10.23 10.55 -8.25
CA GLN A 979 9.85 9.16 -7.99
C GLN A 979 8.35 9.04 -7.68
N LEU A 980 7.81 9.87 -6.79
CA LEU A 980 6.37 9.86 -6.52
C LEU A 980 5.57 10.09 -7.80
N GLY A 981 6.02 11.02 -8.65
CA GLY A 981 5.39 11.29 -9.93
C GLY A 981 5.31 10.09 -10.88
N THR A 982 6.23 9.12 -10.77
CA THR A 982 6.23 7.87 -11.56
C THR A 982 5.40 6.76 -10.93
N THR A 983 5.14 6.82 -9.62
CA THR A 983 4.26 5.87 -8.92
C THR A 983 2.79 6.03 -9.34
N ASP A 984 2.05 4.92 -9.30
CA ASP A 984 0.65 4.86 -9.69
C ASP A 984 -0.29 4.92 -8.48
N LEU A 985 -1.30 5.77 -8.54
CA LEU A 985 -2.52 5.63 -7.75
C LEU A 985 -3.35 4.48 -8.33
N ILE A 986 -3.46 3.40 -7.56
CA ILE A 986 -4.30 2.26 -7.91
C ILE A 986 -5.69 2.45 -7.34
N ASN A 987 -6.69 2.52 -8.21
CA ASN A 987 -8.08 2.57 -7.78
C ASN A 987 -9.02 1.96 -8.82
N ASN A 988 -9.98 1.16 -8.36
CA ASN A 988 -10.96 0.51 -9.23
C ASN A 988 -12.26 1.31 -9.39
N GLN A 989 -12.49 2.31 -8.54
CA GLN A 989 -13.66 3.18 -8.56
C GLN A 989 -13.22 4.64 -8.70
N LEU A 990 -14.08 5.50 -9.25
CA LEU A 990 -13.85 6.93 -9.25
C LEU A 990 -14.10 7.46 -7.83
N LEU A 991 -13.08 8.05 -7.20
CA LEU A 991 -13.24 8.73 -5.91
C LEU A 991 -13.89 10.09 -6.13
N SER A 992 -14.72 10.53 -5.19
CA SER A 992 -15.19 11.92 -5.18
C SER A 992 -14.05 12.88 -4.86
N GLU A 993 -14.22 14.15 -5.26
CA GLU A 993 -13.23 15.20 -5.05
C GLU A 993 -12.84 15.34 -3.57
N TYR A 994 -13.83 15.26 -2.66
CA TYR A 994 -13.60 15.27 -1.22
C TYR A 994 -12.80 14.06 -0.74
N ILE A 995 -13.17 12.84 -1.16
CA ILE A 995 -12.49 11.60 -0.75
C ILE A 995 -11.07 11.55 -1.31
N LEU A 996 -10.87 11.95 -2.57
CA LEU A 996 -9.55 12.04 -3.18
C LEU A 996 -8.67 13.03 -2.43
N ASN A 997 -9.16 14.24 -2.15
CA ASN A 997 -8.39 15.25 -1.43
C ASN A 997 -7.96 14.77 -0.04
N ASN A 998 -8.87 14.19 0.75
CA ASN A 998 -8.52 13.64 2.06
C ASN A 998 -7.50 12.50 1.96
N ARG A 999 -7.67 11.61 0.98
CA ARG A 999 -6.74 10.48 0.76
C ARG A 999 -5.35 10.96 0.37
N ILE A 1000 -5.26 11.93 -0.55
CA ILE A 1000 -3.98 12.52 -0.98
C ILE A 1000 -3.35 13.30 0.16
N GLN A 1001 -4.11 14.07 0.94
CA GLN A 1001 -3.57 14.78 2.11
C GLN A 1001 -2.91 13.80 3.10
N MET A 1002 -3.60 12.72 3.46
CA MET A 1002 -3.03 11.71 4.37
C MET A 1002 -1.78 11.07 3.78
N PHE A 1003 -1.83 10.71 2.49
CA PHE A 1003 -0.70 10.14 1.77
C PHE A 1003 0.49 11.09 1.68
N ILE A 1004 0.27 12.39 1.46
CA ILE A 1004 1.34 13.39 1.43
C ILE A 1004 1.96 13.60 2.81
N ASN A 1005 1.16 13.61 3.88
CA ASN A 1005 1.69 13.68 5.24
C ASN A 1005 2.58 12.46 5.55
N GLU A 1006 2.18 11.26 5.13
CA GLU A 1006 2.98 10.03 5.24
C GLU A 1006 4.27 10.11 4.39
N PHE A 1007 4.14 10.59 3.15
CA PHE A 1007 5.26 10.78 2.24
C PHE A 1007 6.33 11.72 2.82
N GLN A 1008 5.93 12.85 3.42
CA GLN A 1008 6.84 13.80 4.06
C GLN A 1008 7.68 13.17 5.17
N GLN A 1009 7.05 12.37 6.04
CA GLN A 1009 7.75 11.66 7.11
C GLN A 1009 8.69 10.58 6.56
N THR A 1010 8.24 9.87 5.52
CA THR A 1010 9.00 8.78 4.90
C THR A 1010 10.27 9.28 4.19
N ILE A 1011 10.29 10.52 3.69
CA ILE A 1011 11.48 11.10 3.06
C ILE A 1011 12.48 11.71 4.06
N SER A 1012 12.00 12.32 5.15
CA SER A 1012 12.84 13.02 6.13
C SER A 1012 13.51 12.06 7.11
N GLN A 1013 12.79 11.04 7.59
CA GLN A 1013 13.28 10.15 8.64
C GLN A 1013 14.57 9.40 8.25
N PRO A 1014 14.68 8.77 7.06
CA PRO A 1014 15.91 8.08 6.68
C PRO A 1014 17.11 9.02 6.55
N PHE A 1015 16.88 10.28 6.20
CA PHE A 1015 17.92 11.30 6.11
C PHE A 1015 18.47 11.66 7.49
N ALA A 1016 17.58 11.98 8.45
CA ALA A 1016 17.94 12.24 9.83
C ALA A 1016 18.68 11.05 10.47
N ASN A 1017 18.19 9.82 10.25
CA ASN A 1017 18.80 8.61 10.80
C ASN A 1017 20.20 8.36 10.25
N SER A 1018 20.42 8.64 8.96
CA SER A 1018 21.75 8.52 8.35
C SER A 1018 22.71 9.53 8.97
N ILE A 1019 22.28 10.77 9.21
CA ILE A 1019 23.08 11.80 9.89
C ILE A 1019 23.43 11.36 11.31
N SER A 1020 22.46 10.91 12.11
CA SER A 1020 22.69 10.44 13.47
C SER A 1020 23.68 9.28 13.51
N LEU A 1021 23.53 8.31 12.60
CA LEU A 1021 24.43 7.15 12.54
C LEU A 1021 25.87 7.56 12.20
N ILE A 1022 26.06 8.47 11.23
CA ILE A 1022 27.39 8.99 10.85
C ILE A 1022 27.99 9.79 12.01
N ARG A 1023 27.22 10.71 12.60
CA ARG A 1023 27.61 11.56 13.73
C ARG A 1023 28.11 10.72 14.92
N GLU A 1024 27.32 9.76 15.34
CA GLU A 1024 27.63 8.87 16.45
C GLU A 1024 28.83 7.96 16.13
N THR A 1025 28.98 7.47 14.90
CA THR A 1025 30.13 6.64 14.52
C THR A 1025 31.44 7.45 14.52
N ILE A 1026 31.39 8.73 14.12
CA ILE A 1026 32.54 9.65 14.22
C ILE A 1026 32.90 9.91 15.67
N SER A 1027 31.89 10.24 16.49
CA SER A 1027 32.04 10.52 17.92
C SER A 1027 32.63 9.32 18.68
N SER A 1028 32.09 8.13 18.44
CA SER A 1028 32.49 6.84 19.03
C SER A 1028 33.96 6.49 18.83
N ASN A 1029 34.56 6.99 17.74
CA ASN A 1029 35.96 6.75 17.41
C ASN A 1029 36.87 7.94 17.74
N MET A 1030 36.30 9.03 18.30
CA MET A 1030 37.02 10.23 18.72
C MET A 1030 37.93 10.81 17.63
N PHE A 1031 37.45 10.92 16.39
CA PHE A 1031 38.28 11.42 15.28
C PHE A 1031 38.68 12.89 15.47
N MET A 1032 39.95 13.19 15.22
CA MET A 1032 40.48 14.55 15.33
C MET A 1032 40.01 15.44 14.17
N THR A 1033 39.70 16.71 14.46
CA THR A 1033 39.41 17.72 13.44
C THR A 1033 40.65 18.53 13.12
N LEU A 1034 40.75 19.05 11.88
CA LEU A 1034 41.78 20.01 11.48
C LEU A 1034 41.77 21.26 12.37
N TYR A 1035 40.57 21.62 12.85
CA TYR A 1035 40.35 22.78 13.71
C TYR A 1035 40.94 22.60 15.11
N LEU A 1036 41.32 21.37 15.51
CA LEU A 1036 41.68 21.04 16.88
C LEU A 1036 40.61 21.52 17.88
N SER A 1037 39.34 21.49 17.48
CA SER A 1037 38.19 21.94 18.29
C SER A 1037 37.74 20.89 19.29
N ASN A 1038 38.13 19.63 19.10
CA ASN A 1038 37.84 18.55 20.05
C ASN A 1038 39.05 18.13 20.87
N TRP A 1039 40.25 18.23 20.31
CA TRP A 1039 41.48 17.79 20.95
C TRP A 1039 42.64 18.74 20.69
N GLU A 1040 43.47 18.96 21.70
CA GLU A 1040 44.69 19.76 21.62
C GLU A 1040 45.96 18.90 21.63
N LEU A 1041 47.05 19.43 21.07
CA LEU A 1041 48.35 18.77 20.98
C LEU A 1041 49.32 19.45 21.95
N GLU A 1042 49.92 18.69 22.87
CA GLU A 1042 50.88 19.21 23.85
C GLU A 1042 52.26 18.57 23.70
N ARG A 1043 53.31 19.39 23.81
CA ARG A 1043 54.71 18.94 23.92
C ARG A 1043 55.06 18.67 25.38
N VAL A 1044 55.70 17.54 25.65
CA VAL A 1044 56.19 17.21 26.99
C VAL A 1044 57.72 17.27 27.01
N ASP A 1045 58.26 18.27 27.73
CA ASP A 1045 59.70 18.64 27.84
C ASP A 1045 60.56 17.59 28.61
N PRO A 1046 61.91 17.55 28.53
CA PRO A 1046 62.66 16.44 27.97
C PRO A 1046 63.83 16.04 28.90
N ALA A 1047 63.57 15.38 30.02
CA ALA A 1047 64.66 14.76 30.78
C ALA A 1047 65.27 13.53 30.06
N LEU A 1048 64.77 13.15 28.86
CA LEU A 1048 64.91 11.79 28.29
C LEU A 1048 65.05 11.71 26.74
N GLN A 1049 65.57 12.74 26.05
CA GLN A 1049 66.05 12.68 24.65
C GLN A 1049 65.06 12.32 23.50
N GLU A 1050 63.78 12.02 23.75
CA GLU A 1050 62.73 11.91 22.73
C GLU A 1050 61.46 12.71 23.12
N LEU A 1051 60.98 13.57 22.20
CA LEU A 1051 59.81 14.46 22.36
C LEU A 1051 58.56 13.79 21.76
N VAL A 1052 57.83 13.05 22.58
CA VAL A 1052 56.50 12.50 22.23
C VAL A 1052 55.44 13.58 22.40
N ILE A 1053 54.49 13.64 21.46
CA ILE A 1053 53.38 14.60 21.48
C ILE A 1053 52.11 13.89 21.93
N HIS A 1054 51.52 14.44 22.99
CA HIS A 1054 50.32 13.90 23.62
C HIS A 1054 49.08 14.68 23.18
N VAL A 1055 47.95 13.98 23.10
CA VAL A 1055 46.66 14.52 22.68
C VAL A 1055 45.72 14.59 23.89
N PHE A 1056 45.04 15.72 24.05
CA PHE A 1056 44.16 16.00 25.19
C PHE A 1056 42.78 16.50 24.76
N PRO A 1057 41.70 16.12 25.46
CA PRO A 1057 40.37 16.56 25.10
C PRO A 1057 40.12 17.99 25.56
N LEU A 1058 39.52 18.79 24.68
CA LEU A 1058 39.07 20.14 25.04
C LEU A 1058 37.80 20.11 25.90
N ASN A 1059 37.56 21.21 26.63
CA ASN A 1059 36.43 21.34 27.54
C ASN A 1059 35.60 22.59 27.21
N TYR A 1060 34.31 22.40 26.97
CA TYR A 1060 33.35 23.48 26.69
C TYR A 1060 32.36 23.57 27.85
N ASN A 1061 32.36 24.68 28.60
CA ASN A 1061 31.45 24.90 29.75
C ASN A 1061 31.43 23.75 30.79
N GLY A 1062 32.58 23.11 31.03
CA GLY A 1062 32.68 21.99 31.97
C GLY A 1062 32.31 20.61 31.39
N CYS A 1063 31.94 20.55 30.10
CA CYS A 1063 31.74 19.31 29.35
C CYS A 1063 33.02 18.96 28.56
N SER A 1064 33.52 17.73 28.70
CA SER A 1064 34.74 17.28 27.99
C SER A 1064 34.43 16.58 26.68
N CYS A 1065 35.18 16.91 25.62
CA CYS A 1065 35.08 16.22 24.33
C CYS A 1065 35.46 14.74 24.37
N SER A 1066 36.08 14.28 25.47
CA SER A 1066 36.33 12.86 25.71
C SER A 1066 35.12 12.13 26.31
N SER A 1067 34.23 12.81 27.03
CA SER A 1067 33.05 12.19 27.64
C SER A 1067 31.81 12.34 26.77
N SER A 1068 31.73 13.41 25.97
CA SER A 1068 30.63 13.65 25.03
C SER A 1068 31.11 14.46 23.83
N SER A 1069 30.70 14.08 22.62
CA SER A 1069 30.94 14.90 21.42
C SER A 1069 30.05 16.13 21.37
N GLU A 1070 28.95 16.14 22.11
CA GLU A 1070 27.92 17.18 22.05
C GLU A 1070 28.31 18.43 22.85
N CYS A 1071 29.51 18.48 23.45
CA CYS A 1071 29.93 19.63 24.24
C CYS A 1071 30.06 20.89 23.36
N VAL A 1072 29.35 21.94 23.75
CA VAL A 1072 29.35 23.25 23.10
C VAL A 1072 29.43 24.40 24.12
N SER A 1073 29.91 25.55 23.68
CA SER A 1073 29.85 26.81 24.42
C SER A 1073 29.38 27.94 23.51
N SER A 1074 28.81 28.98 24.10
CA SER A 1074 28.43 30.18 23.37
C SER A 1074 29.67 31.00 23.02
N SER A 1075 29.80 31.37 21.75
CA SER A 1075 30.84 32.26 21.25
C SER A 1075 30.24 33.20 20.20
N ARG A 1076 30.23 34.50 20.52
CA ARG A 1076 29.80 35.58 19.62
C ARG A 1076 28.41 35.36 18.96
N GLY A 1077 27.42 34.91 19.75
CA GLY A 1077 26.03 34.74 19.30
C GLY A 1077 25.75 33.41 18.59
N MET A 1078 26.77 32.59 18.35
CA MET A 1078 26.66 31.22 17.82
C MET A 1078 27.33 30.24 18.79
N LEU A 1079 27.24 28.94 18.51
CA LEU A 1079 27.92 27.93 19.31
C LEU A 1079 29.23 27.48 18.67
N ILE A 1080 30.16 27.06 19.52
CA ILE A 1080 31.37 26.33 19.17
C ILE A 1080 31.46 25.10 20.07
N GLY A 1081 32.18 24.06 19.66
CA GLY A 1081 32.23 22.82 20.41
C GLY A 1081 33.17 21.81 19.78
N CYS A 1082 33.08 20.56 20.26
CA CYS A 1082 33.99 19.50 19.85
C CYS A 1082 34.05 19.32 18.33
N TYR A 1083 32.89 19.31 17.68
CA TYR A 1083 32.79 19.22 16.23
C TYR A 1083 32.02 20.42 15.66
N PRO A 1084 32.41 20.94 14.47
CA PRO A 1084 31.61 21.90 13.74
C PRO A 1084 30.16 21.45 13.53
N LEU A 1085 29.92 20.16 13.28
CA LEU A 1085 28.59 19.57 13.18
C LEU A 1085 27.74 19.78 14.43
N GLU A 1086 28.29 19.51 15.60
CA GLU A 1086 27.61 19.64 16.89
C GLU A 1086 27.30 21.11 17.20
N SER A 1087 28.27 21.97 16.88
CA SER A 1087 28.16 23.42 17.04
C SER A 1087 27.00 23.98 16.21
N ILE A 1088 26.94 23.64 14.91
CA ILE A 1088 25.89 24.16 14.03
C ILE A 1088 24.53 23.55 14.37
N PHE A 1089 24.47 22.26 14.69
CA PHE A 1089 23.22 21.57 15.03
C PHE A 1089 22.55 22.11 16.28
N GLN A 1090 23.33 22.44 17.32
CA GLN A 1090 22.78 22.98 18.56
C GLN A 1090 22.56 24.49 18.51
N THR A 1091 23.08 25.19 17.50
CA THR A 1091 22.86 26.64 17.32
C THR A 1091 21.40 26.91 17.00
N THR A 1092 20.82 27.92 17.66
CA THR A 1092 19.43 28.35 17.44
C THR A 1092 19.31 29.29 16.23
N LEU A 1093 18.09 29.44 15.71
CA LEU A 1093 17.82 30.33 14.58
C LEU A 1093 17.91 31.81 14.94
N GLU A 1094 17.87 32.18 16.21
CA GLU A 1094 17.79 33.56 16.70
C GLU A 1094 18.79 34.51 16.03
N CYS A 1095 20.07 34.11 15.92
CA CYS A 1095 21.08 34.99 15.36
C CYS A 1095 20.91 35.24 13.86
N PHE A 1096 20.38 34.27 13.10
CA PHE A 1096 20.15 34.41 11.66
C PHE A 1096 19.04 35.41 11.33
N TYR A 1097 18.10 35.62 12.25
CA TYR A 1097 16.94 36.51 12.10
C TYR A 1097 17.09 37.84 12.85
N ASN A 1098 18.25 38.09 13.47
CA ASN A 1098 18.49 39.30 14.24
C ASN A 1098 19.73 40.03 13.70
N GLN A 1099 19.51 41.10 12.94
CA GLN A 1099 20.59 41.94 12.42
C GLN A 1099 21.49 42.47 13.52
N SER A 1100 20.94 42.78 14.71
CA SER A 1100 21.77 43.17 15.85
C SER A 1100 22.63 42.00 16.34
N CYS A 1101 22.21 40.74 16.29
CA CYS A 1101 23.09 39.61 16.60
C CYS A 1101 24.24 39.48 15.58
N ILE A 1102 23.93 39.63 14.29
CA ILE A 1102 24.90 39.62 13.18
C ILE A 1102 25.91 40.78 13.32
N ASP A 1103 25.44 41.98 13.68
CA ASP A 1103 26.21 43.23 13.70
C ASP A 1103 26.87 43.57 15.05
N SER A 1104 26.22 43.25 16.18
CA SER A 1104 26.62 43.66 17.55
C SER A 1104 27.99 43.14 17.98
N THR A 1105 28.55 42.23 17.19
CA THR A 1105 29.80 41.55 17.48
C THR A 1105 31.02 42.17 16.79
N ASN A 1106 30.89 43.24 15.98
CA ASN A 1106 31.98 43.70 15.08
C ASN A 1106 32.50 42.58 14.13
N ASN A 1107 31.86 41.41 14.08
CA ASN A 1107 32.42 40.19 13.49
C ASN A 1107 32.53 40.25 11.96
N PHE A 1108 31.56 40.86 11.29
CA PHE A 1108 31.40 40.67 9.84
C PHE A 1108 31.30 41.98 9.07
N LYS A 1109 31.64 43.13 9.67
CA LYS A 1109 31.47 44.48 9.09
C LYS A 1109 31.99 44.68 7.65
N SER A 1110 32.90 43.84 7.18
CA SER A 1110 33.42 43.85 5.82
C SER A 1110 32.54 43.14 4.78
N ILE A 1111 31.58 42.31 5.19
CA ILE A 1111 30.56 41.71 4.33
C ILE A 1111 29.19 42.15 4.85
N ASN A 1112 28.44 42.87 4.01
CA ASN A 1112 27.11 43.34 4.32
C ASN A 1112 26.11 42.16 4.27
N ILE A 1113 25.96 41.44 5.37
CA ILE A 1113 25.03 40.30 5.49
C ILE A 1113 23.74 40.77 6.14
N SER A 1114 22.63 40.52 5.47
CA SER A 1114 21.29 40.79 5.98
C SER A 1114 20.77 39.63 6.83
N SER A 1115 20.04 39.93 7.90
CA SER A 1115 19.22 38.96 8.61
C SER A 1115 18.12 38.40 7.71
N LEU A 1116 17.73 37.16 7.98
CA LEU A 1116 16.63 36.49 7.32
C LEU A 1116 15.27 37.10 7.71
N GLU A 1117 14.25 36.91 6.87
CA GLU A 1117 12.95 37.57 7.05
C GLU A 1117 11.90 36.68 7.73
N THR A 1118 11.68 35.45 7.24
CA THR A 1118 10.60 34.58 7.75
C THR A 1118 11.03 33.12 7.93
N SER A 1119 10.45 32.47 8.94
CA SER A 1119 10.55 31.03 9.16
C SER A 1119 9.25 30.50 9.75
N ARG A 1120 8.86 29.27 9.38
CA ARG A 1120 7.83 28.48 10.06
C ARG A 1120 8.34 27.90 11.39
N PHE A 1121 9.65 27.84 11.56
CA PHE A 1121 10.29 27.36 12.77
C PHE A 1121 10.37 28.48 13.80
N LEU A 1122 10.25 28.13 15.08
CA LEU A 1122 10.44 29.09 16.16
C LEU A 1122 11.92 29.49 16.22
N LEU A 1123 12.22 30.76 16.51
CA LEU A 1123 13.60 31.24 16.57
C LEU A 1123 14.44 30.55 17.67
N THR A 1124 13.79 29.95 18.66
CA THR A 1124 14.40 29.15 19.72
C THR A 1124 14.69 27.70 19.32
N GLN A 1125 14.19 27.24 18.18
CA GLN A 1125 14.53 25.93 17.64
C GLN A 1125 15.96 25.93 17.10
N THR A 1126 16.56 24.74 17.13
CA THR A 1126 17.93 24.51 16.67
C THR A 1126 17.97 24.21 15.17
N ILE A 1127 19.13 24.41 14.54
CA ILE A 1127 19.32 24.07 13.13
C ILE A 1127 19.12 22.56 12.89
N GLU A 1128 19.46 21.70 13.85
CA GLU A 1128 19.18 20.26 13.75
C GLU A 1128 17.69 19.98 13.51
N SER A 1129 16.79 20.75 14.15
CA SER A 1129 15.34 20.62 13.93
C SER A 1129 14.96 20.94 12.48
N VAL A 1130 15.60 21.94 11.87
CA VAL A 1130 15.36 22.34 10.48
C VAL A 1130 15.94 21.30 9.50
N VAL A 1131 17.13 20.77 9.80
CA VAL A 1131 17.80 19.73 8.99
C VAL A 1131 17.02 18.42 9.03
N ASN A 1132 16.50 18.03 10.20
CA ASN A 1132 15.68 16.83 10.36
C ASN A 1132 14.37 16.88 9.55
N GLU A 1133 13.93 18.08 9.17
CA GLU A 1133 12.79 18.31 8.27
C GLU A 1133 13.22 18.69 6.84
N LEU A 1134 14.39 18.22 6.40
CA LEU A 1134 14.95 18.42 5.05
C LEU A 1134 15.05 19.89 4.63
N MET A 1135 15.31 20.80 5.57
CA MET A 1135 15.36 22.23 5.31
C MET A 1135 14.08 22.75 4.63
N LEU A 1136 12.93 22.10 4.80
CA LEU A 1136 11.70 22.49 4.15
C LEU A 1136 10.99 23.58 4.94
N GLU A 1137 10.61 24.63 4.25
CA GLU A 1137 9.87 25.75 4.79
C GLU A 1137 8.38 25.64 4.44
N GLU A 1138 8.08 25.13 3.26
CA GLU A 1138 6.71 24.87 2.82
C GLU A 1138 6.66 23.69 1.87
N PHE A 1139 5.63 22.87 1.99
CA PHE A 1139 5.35 21.76 1.09
C PHE A 1139 3.87 21.80 0.71
N LYS A 1140 3.60 22.20 -0.52
CA LYS A 1140 2.25 22.40 -1.07
C LYS A 1140 1.96 21.32 -2.10
N PHE A 1141 0.69 20.95 -2.19
CA PHE A 1141 0.20 20.08 -3.24
C PHE A 1141 -1.09 20.62 -3.85
N GLU A 1142 -1.27 20.38 -5.13
CA GLU A 1142 -2.48 20.74 -5.89
C GLU A 1142 -2.98 19.50 -6.64
N ILE A 1143 -4.29 19.25 -6.56
CA ILE A 1143 -4.95 18.13 -7.22
C ILE A 1143 -5.80 18.67 -8.36
N ASN A 1144 -5.47 18.30 -9.59
CA ASN A 1144 -6.31 18.54 -10.75
C ASN A 1144 -7.33 17.41 -10.89
N TYR A 1145 -8.51 17.59 -10.28
CA TYR A 1145 -9.57 16.59 -10.29
C TYR A 1145 -10.08 16.27 -11.71
N THR A 1146 -10.04 17.22 -12.63
CA THR A 1146 -10.43 17.00 -14.04
C THR A 1146 -9.50 16.00 -14.71
N ASN A 1147 -8.18 16.19 -14.56
CA ASN A 1147 -7.20 15.24 -15.08
C ASN A 1147 -7.36 13.86 -14.42
N TYR A 1148 -7.59 13.80 -13.11
CA TYR A 1148 -7.86 12.53 -12.42
C TYR A 1148 -9.11 11.82 -12.99
N PHE A 1149 -10.19 12.56 -13.19
CA PHE A 1149 -11.42 12.05 -13.79
C PHE A 1149 -11.18 11.51 -15.21
N ASP A 1150 -10.41 12.23 -16.02
CA ASP A 1150 -10.08 11.85 -17.39
C ASP A 1150 -9.14 10.63 -17.45
N GLN A 1151 -8.22 10.47 -16.49
CA GLN A 1151 -7.38 9.28 -16.37
C GLN A 1151 -8.18 8.05 -15.94
N CYS A 1152 -9.06 8.20 -14.94
CA CYS A 1152 -9.98 7.12 -14.52
C CYS A 1152 -10.94 6.74 -15.66
N SER A 1153 -11.40 7.73 -16.44
CA SER A 1153 -12.30 7.60 -17.59
C SER A 1153 -13.44 6.60 -17.33
N PRO A 1154 -14.40 6.93 -16.44
CA PRO A 1154 -15.45 6.01 -16.04
C PRO A 1154 -16.30 5.61 -17.26
N ALA A 1155 -16.28 4.31 -17.60
CA ALA A 1155 -17.03 3.82 -18.75
C ALA A 1155 -18.54 3.76 -18.48
N LEU A 1156 -18.92 3.58 -17.22
CA LEU A 1156 -20.30 3.56 -16.73
C LEU A 1156 -20.33 3.96 -15.25
N CYS A 1157 -21.43 4.57 -14.81
CA CYS A 1157 -21.74 4.76 -13.40
C CYS A 1157 -23.11 4.14 -13.10
N ILE A 1158 -23.22 3.47 -11.96
CA ILE A 1158 -24.42 2.77 -11.51
C ILE A 1158 -24.87 3.40 -10.21
N TYR A 1159 -26.15 3.73 -10.08
CA TYR A 1159 -26.72 4.13 -8.80
C TYR A 1159 -28.10 3.51 -8.62
N SER A 1160 -28.52 3.36 -7.35
CA SER A 1160 -29.77 2.71 -7.02
C SER A 1160 -30.61 3.59 -6.09
N TYR A 1161 -31.84 3.91 -6.48
CA TYR A 1161 -32.74 4.67 -5.61
C TYR A 1161 -34.06 3.92 -5.42
N VAL A 1162 -34.75 4.24 -4.32
CA VAL A 1162 -36.04 3.64 -3.99
C VAL A 1162 -37.14 4.44 -4.68
N ASP A 1163 -37.85 3.79 -5.61
CA ASP A 1163 -38.97 4.38 -6.34
C ASP A 1163 -40.27 3.58 -6.15
N LYS A 1164 -41.40 4.23 -6.41
CA LYS A 1164 -42.72 3.60 -6.41
C LYS A 1164 -42.91 2.79 -7.69
N ARG A 1165 -43.69 1.70 -7.62
CA ARG A 1165 -44.01 0.91 -8.81
C ARG A 1165 -44.71 1.78 -9.85
N ASN A 1166 -44.27 1.63 -11.10
CA ASN A 1166 -44.88 2.32 -12.23
C ASN A 1166 -46.37 1.92 -12.34
N ALA A 1167 -47.26 2.90 -12.47
CA ALA A 1167 -48.70 2.67 -12.45
C ALA A 1167 -49.13 1.65 -13.52
N THR A 1168 -48.42 1.60 -14.65
CA THR A 1168 -48.62 0.66 -15.75
C THR A 1168 -48.33 -0.79 -15.37
N GLU A 1169 -47.25 -1.07 -14.63
CA GLU A 1169 -46.94 -2.41 -14.11
C GLU A 1169 -47.98 -2.84 -13.06
N GLY A 1170 -48.42 -1.91 -12.21
CA GLY A 1170 -49.52 -2.14 -11.25
C GLY A 1170 -50.82 -2.52 -11.95
N ILE A 1171 -51.18 -1.78 -13.00
CA ILE A 1171 -52.35 -2.05 -13.84
C ILE A 1171 -52.24 -3.42 -14.53
N LEU A 1172 -51.07 -3.79 -15.08
CA LEU A 1172 -50.84 -5.10 -15.70
C LEU A 1172 -51.01 -6.27 -14.71
N ILE A 1173 -50.50 -6.13 -13.49
CA ILE A 1173 -50.66 -7.12 -12.41
C ILE A 1173 -52.14 -7.23 -12.00
N LEU A 1174 -52.83 -6.09 -11.86
CA LEU A 1174 -54.25 -6.04 -11.51
C LEU A 1174 -55.12 -6.66 -12.60
N ILE A 1175 -54.85 -6.37 -13.88
CA ILE A 1175 -55.53 -6.99 -15.03
C ILE A 1175 -55.29 -8.50 -14.99
N GLY A 1176 -54.05 -8.96 -14.84
CA GLY A 1176 -53.72 -10.39 -14.79
C GLY A 1176 -54.41 -11.14 -13.64
N LEU A 1177 -54.57 -10.51 -12.47
CA LEU A 1177 -55.25 -11.11 -11.31
C LEU A 1177 -56.78 -11.04 -11.41
N TYR A 1178 -57.33 -9.99 -12.03
CA TYR A 1178 -58.75 -9.68 -12.08
C TYR A 1178 -59.61 -10.88 -12.52
N GLY A 1179 -59.21 -11.53 -13.62
CA GLY A 1179 -59.98 -12.65 -14.16
C GLY A 1179 -60.11 -13.82 -13.17
N GLY A 1180 -59.03 -14.13 -12.42
CA GLY A 1180 -59.02 -15.28 -11.51
C GLY A 1180 -59.76 -14.98 -10.23
N LEU A 1181 -59.60 -13.73 -9.78
CA LEU A 1181 -60.26 -13.19 -8.60
C LEU A 1181 -61.79 -13.17 -8.78
N VAL A 1182 -62.29 -12.81 -9.96
CA VAL A 1182 -63.73 -12.87 -10.27
C VAL A 1182 -64.29 -14.29 -10.09
N ILE A 1183 -63.57 -15.31 -10.54
CA ILE A 1183 -64.03 -16.70 -10.42
C ILE A 1183 -64.02 -17.16 -8.96
N ILE A 1184 -62.94 -16.89 -8.24
CA ILE A 1184 -62.78 -17.28 -6.83
C ILE A 1184 -63.80 -16.56 -5.95
N CYS A 1185 -63.96 -15.24 -6.09
CA CYS A 1185 -64.94 -14.47 -5.32
C CYS A 1185 -66.37 -14.93 -5.57
N ARG A 1186 -66.69 -15.38 -6.79
CA ARG A 1186 -68.02 -15.91 -7.12
C ARG A 1186 -68.27 -17.24 -6.41
N LEU A 1187 -67.29 -18.15 -6.42
CA LEU A 1187 -67.36 -19.41 -5.69
C LEU A 1187 -67.50 -19.20 -4.18
N ILE A 1188 -66.71 -18.28 -3.62
CA ILE A 1188 -66.78 -17.91 -2.20
C ILE A 1188 -68.16 -17.32 -1.87
N ALA A 1189 -68.69 -16.42 -2.70
CA ALA A 1189 -70.02 -15.84 -2.47
C ALA A 1189 -71.12 -16.91 -2.48
N ILE A 1190 -71.06 -17.89 -3.39
CA ILE A 1190 -72.01 -19.02 -3.43
C ILE A 1190 -71.91 -19.86 -2.14
N ILE A 1191 -70.68 -20.16 -1.69
CA ILE A 1191 -70.44 -20.96 -0.48
C ILE A 1191 -70.95 -20.23 0.76
N ILE A 1192 -70.64 -18.94 0.90
CA ILE A 1192 -71.05 -18.11 2.04
C ILE A 1192 -72.57 -17.99 2.10
N VAL A 1193 -73.23 -17.68 0.98
CA VAL A 1193 -74.70 -17.56 0.95
C VAL A 1193 -75.37 -18.89 1.26
N LYS A 1194 -74.89 -20.01 0.71
CA LYS A 1194 -75.43 -21.34 1.05
C LYS A 1194 -75.17 -21.74 2.50
N ALA A 1195 -74.06 -21.32 3.09
CA ALA A 1195 -73.79 -21.52 4.51
C ALA A 1195 -74.72 -20.68 5.38
N MET A 1196 -74.94 -19.41 5.03
CA MET A 1196 -75.85 -18.49 5.72
C MET A 1196 -77.33 -18.90 5.63
N CYS A 1197 -77.80 -19.37 4.48
CA CYS A 1197 -79.16 -19.93 4.34
C CYS A 1197 -79.34 -21.21 5.19
N ARG A 1198 -78.26 -21.96 5.44
CA ARG A 1198 -78.29 -23.17 6.29
C ARG A 1198 -78.40 -22.84 7.78
N THR A 1199 -77.82 -21.73 8.23
CA THR A 1199 -77.97 -21.24 9.61
C THR A 1199 -79.33 -20.59 9.83
N ASN A 1200 -79.90 -19.90 8.84
CA ASN A 1200 -81.23 -19.29 8.98
C ASN A 1200 -82.37 -20.33 9.06
N ASN A 1201 -82.25 -21.46 8.35
CA ASN A 1201 -83.21 -22.57 8.45
C ASN A 1201 -83.12 -23.41 9.74
N ARG A 1202 -82.15 -23.13 10.63
CA ARG A 1202 -82.08 -23.75 11.97
C ARG A 1202 -82.69 -22.90 13.07
N ILE A 1203 -83.04 -21.64 12.82
CA ILE A 1203 -83.46 -20.69 13.87
C ILE A 1203 -84.99 -20.49 13.95
N ASN A 1204 -85.77 -20.80 12.91
CA ASN A 1204 -87.24 -20.72 12.97
C ASN A 1204 -87.94 -22.00 12.47
N PRO A 1205 -88.46 -22.85 13.37
CA PRO A 1205 -89.51 -23.82 13.04
C PRO A 1205 -90.90 -23.26 13.43
N THR A 1206 -91.87 -23.37 12.50
CA THR A 1206 -93.33 -23.10 12.61
C THR A 1206 -93.73 -21.61 12.61
N THR A 1207 -94.71 -21.13 11.85
CA THR A 1207 -96.12 -21.60 11.73
C THR A 1207 -96.75 -21.37 10.33
N ASN A 1208 -97.42 -22.41 9.80
CA ASN A 1208 -98.52 -22.30 8.84
C ASN A 1208 -99.83 -22.05 9.60
N VAL A 1209 -100.67 -21.09 9.18
CA VAL A 1209 -102.13 -21.24 9.04
C VAL A 1209 -102.60 -20.40 7.84
N SER A 1210 -103.35 -21.06 6.96
CA SER A 1210 -104.08 -20.65 5.74
C SER A 1210 -103.28 -20.06 4.59
#